data_AF-A0A6M1SFV9-F1
#
_entry.id   AF-A0A6M1SFV9-F1
#
_cell.length_a   1.000
_cell.length_b   1.000
_cell.length_c   1.000
_cell.angle_alpha   90.00
_cell.angle_beta   90.00
_cell.angle_gamma   90.00
#
_symmetry.space_group_name_H-M   'P 1'
#
loop_
_entity.id
_entity.type
_entity.pdbx_description
1 polymer ?
#
loop_
_entity_poly.entity_id
_entity_poly.type
_entity_poly.pdbx_seq_one_letter_code
_entity_poly.pdbx_strand_id
1 'polypeptide(L)'
;MRMPSRVDEQNPLSYPTSADWHQLFMRLLPWLGCLALAGALLFFVAYHWAGMGRWARLGLLQTVLLLAVGMALWQARRPRGRQLALCMAVCVVGVLLALIGQVYQTGADPWQLFAGWAVLALPWVVMARLNGLWLLWWGLVNMAVWLYASVWGLWGALGWPQVAGLWGLAVVNSAALAGWEWGVQRRGWPAGWALRVLALGSGVPVTLLMMHWLSGALTHAFLPVAVYGTWLALLYGVYRYLRLELFMLAGGCLSVMVLVLWLMARYWLSSDGYAIGLLMMALAVTAMGMLSVAWLKRMAGEGPLPWLLRGVQAVAGWLAALCLLGFVATLLVAVIDSGPLTLMMGLGCLGLGFIVLRKMRSHDVMTHLALVFSLTGQFLVAWALLASSWGAGSEGGWNSGWNGVWNGIWKSVWLLWMLQVGLAVVMPSALHRFMATLLACIALYMALALHGMGVAASGLILLAVVSVWHGYSCGRGHPEAMHAWGLGLLMGLLAVQGVLYALAPSGLDSLLGTVPRWPGLVRGVTTLLAGGALLWVVHRALNACALPSTSSRLAYAAALFTAGVAFYVPGLSTGLALLLLGYALGQRLVLGVGVVLWLMALGHYYYWLDLSLLAKSGLLLLLGIAVLGARGLLARRAHEADSRLQERRARASRFRWALMLSTLLVLAAVNVAIWQKERHLAEGEIVYLALAPVDPRSLMQGDYMALDFALAQRLRQALYEDHSQALPDALNGEVVVRLDDAQVARFQRLD
;
A
#
# COMPACT_ATOMS: atom_id res chain seq x y z
N MET A 1 28.30 -43.41 -28.73
CA MET A 1 28.08 -42.53 -27.56
C MET A 1 27.86 -41.11 -28.06
N ARG A 2 26.60 -40.70 -28.21
CA ARG A 2 26.21 -39.33 -28.57
C ARG A 2 26.08 -38.53 -27.28
N MET A 3 26.94 -37.51 -27.13
CA MET A 3 26.83 -36.50 -26.09
C MET A 3 25.44 -35.84 -26.16
N PRO A 4 24.69 -35.72 -25.05
CA PRO A 4 23.42 -35.01 -25.04
C PRO A 4 23.67 -33.51 -25.24
N SER A 5 23.01 -32.95 -26.23
CA SER A 5 22.98 -31.52 -26.56
C SER A 5 22.41 -30.72 -25.39
N ARG A 6 23.30 -30.11 -24.60
CA ARG A 6 22.99 -29.02 -23.65
C ARG A 6 22.61 -27.75 -24.42
N VAL A 7 21.44 -27.71 -25.03
CA VAL A 7 20.71 -26.47 -25.34
C VAL A 7 19.22 -26.84 -25.42
N ASP A 8 18.61 -27.18 -24.29
CA ASP A 8 17.17 -26.92 -24.17
C ASP A 8 17.05 -25.39 -24.06
N GLU A 9 16.66 -24.82 -25.19
CA GLU A 9 16.37 -23.43 -25.40
C GLU A 9 15.58 -22.87 -24.22
N GLN A 10 16.21 -21.91 -23.53
CA GLN A 10 15.52 -20.95 -22.67
C GLN A 10 14.57 -20.15 -23.55
N ASN A 11 13.42 -20.72 -23.87
CA ASN A 11 12.35 -20.07 -24.59
C ASN A 11 11.91 -18.85 -23.76
N PRO A 12 12.13 -17.60 -24.22
CA PRO A 12 11.81 -16.43 -23.44
C PRO A 12 10.28 -16.29 -23.36
N LEU A 13 9.72 -16.70 -22.22
CA LEU A 13 8.29 -16.64 -21.88
C LEU A 13 7.41 -17.49 -22.81
N SER A 14 7.19 -18.76 -22.45
CA SER A 14 6.08 -19.53 -23.05
C SER A 14 4.78 -18.78 -22.80
N TYR A 15 4.24 -18.14 -23.85
CA TYR A 15 3.02 -17.36 -23.75
C TYR A 15 1.87 -18.27 -23.28
N PRO A 16 1.02 -17.83 -22.33
CA PRO A 16 -0.06 -18.66 -21.83
C PRO A 16 -0.96 -19.10 -22.99
N THR A 17 -1.30 -20.39 -23.00
CA THR A 17 -2.14 -20.98 -24.06
C THR A 17 -3.57 -20.45 -23.99
N SER A 18 -4.37 -20.66 -25.05
CA SER A 18 -5.79 -20.29 -25.08
C SER A 18 -6.58 -20.88 -23.90
N ALA A 19 -6.24 -22.11 -23.50
CA ALA A 19 -6.80 -22.79 -22.34
C ALA A 19 -6.42 -22.09 -21.02
N ASP A 20 -5.18 -21.61 -20.88
CA ASP A 20 -4.70 -20.92 -19.68
C ASP A 20 -5.39 -19.58 -19.47
N TRP A 21 -5.65 -18.85 -20.55
CA TRP A 21 -6.39 -17.59 -20.52
C TRP A 21 -7.86 -17.78 -20.22
N HIS A 22 -8.52 -18.76 -20.86
CA HIS A 22 -9.90 -19.08 -20.52
C HIS A 22 -10.02 -19.46 -19.04
N GLN A 23 -9.08 -20.27 -18.54
CA GLN A 23 -9.02 -20.62 -17.12
C GLN A 23 -8.76 -19.40 -16.23
N LEU A 24 -7.91 -18.45 -16.62
CA LEU A 24 -7.69 -17.21 -15.89
C LEU A 24 -9.00 -16.42 -15.77
N PHE A 25 -9.68 -16.13 -16.87
CA PHE A 25 -10.92 -15.37 -16.84
C PHE A 25 -11.96 -16.07 -15.97
N MET A 26 -12.09 -17.39 -16.10
CA MET A 26 -12.97 -18.19 -15.23
C MET A 26 -12.57 -18.19 -13.75
N ARG A 27 -11.31 -17.88 -13.44
CA ARG A 27 -10.82 -17.74 -12.06
C ARG A 27 -11.01 -16.31 -11.55
N LEU A 28 -10.73 -15.28 -12.34
CA LEU A 28 -10.73 -13.87 -11.93
C LEU A 28 -12.13 -13.27 -11.79
N LEU A 29 -13.02 -13.51 -12.76
CA LEU A 29 -14.37 -12.91 -12.78
C LEU A 29 -15.15 -13.12 -11.46
N PRO A 30 -15.20 -14.34 -10.87
CA PRO A 30 -15.84 -14.54 -9.58
C PRO A 30 -15.30 -13.67 -8.46
N TRP A 31 -13.97 -13.51 -8.37
CA TRP A 31 -13.33 -12.73 -7.32
C TRP A 31 -13.65 -11.25 -7.48
N LEU A 32 -13.58 -10.73 -8.71
CA LEU A 32 -13.95 -9.35 -9.01
C LEU A 32 -15.42 -9.08 -8.66
N GLY A 33 -16.33 -9.96 -9.08
CA GLY A 33 -17.76 -9.82 -8.78
C GLY A 33 -18.07 -9.92 -7.28
N CYS A 34 -17.45 -10.87 -6.59
CA CYS A 34 -17.55 -11.07 -5.15
C CYS A 34 -17.08 -9.83 -4.37
N LEU A 35 -15.89 -9.30 -4.68
CA LEU A 35 -15.34 -8.12 -4.02
C LEU A 35 -16.16 -6.87 -4.32
N ALA A 36 -16.68 -6.71 -5.55
CA ALA A 36 -17.57 -5.62 -5.92
C ALA A 36 -18.87 -5.67 -5.10
N LEU A 37 -19.50 -6.84 -4.94
CA LEU A 37 -20.68 -7.00 -4.08
C LEU A 37 -20.39 -6.71 -2.60
N ALA A 38 -19.23 -7.14 -2.09
CA ALA A 38 -18.82 -6.83 -0.71
C ALA A 38 -18.64 -5.32 -0.51
N GLY A 39 -17.98 -4.65 -1.44
CA GLY A 39 -17.83 -3.19 -1.43
C GLY A 39 -19.16 -2.46 -1.55
N ALA A 40 -20.06 -2.94 -2.42
CA ALA A 40 -21.41 -2.40 -2.55
C ALA A 40 -22.17 -2.44 -1.21
N LEU A 41 -22.12 -3.59 -0.52
CA LEU A 41 -22.74 -3.75 0.78
C LEU A 41 -22.14 -2.82 1.84
N LEU A 42 -20.82 -2.68 1.86
CA LEU A 42 -20.12 -1.80 2.79
C LEU A 42 -20.55 -0.34 2.61
N PHE A 43 -20.57 0.17 1.37
CA PHE A 43 -21.00 1.54 1.10
C PHE A 43 -22.49 1.77 1.33
N PHE A 44 -23.32 0.77 1.02
CA PHE A 44 -24.75 0.81 1.28
C PHE A 44 -25.05 0.97 2.77
N VAL A 45 -24.30 0.27 3.64
CA VAL A 45 -24.41 0.40 5.09
C VAL A 45 -23.85 1.73 5.58
N ALA A 46 -22.68 2.14 5.07
CA ALA A 46 -22.04 3.39 5.45
C ALA A 46 -22.88 4.64 5.13
N TYR A 47 -23.76 4.59 4.12
CA TYR A 47 -24.65 5.70 3.75
C TYR A 47 -25.64 6.12 4.86
N HIS A 48 -25.92 5.25 5.85
CA HIS A 48 -26.77 5.55 7.00
C HIS A 48 -28.20 6.02 6.65
N TRP A 49 -29.07 5.09 6.27
CA TRP A 49 -30.47 5.35 5.93
C TRP A 49 -31.31 5.81 7.12
N ALA A 50 -31.80 7.05 7.11
CA ALA A 50 -32.72 7.56 8.12
C ALA A 50 -34.09 6.83 8.11
N GLY A 51 -34.58 6.45 6.92
CA GLY A 51 -35.89 5.79 6.77
C GLY A 51 -35.93 4.28 7.05
N MET A 52 -34.78 3.64 7.31
CA MET A 52 -34.71 2.19 7.54
C MET A 52 -34.56 1.86 9.02
N GLY A 53 -35.54 1.16 9.59
CA GLY A 53 -35.52 0.74 10.99
C GLY A 53 -34.27 -0.10 11.34
N ARG A 54 -33.81 -0.01 12.60
CA ARG A 54 -32.60 -0.71 13.07
C ARG A 54 -32.65 -2.23 12.86
N TRP A 55 -33.81 -2.84 13.14
CA TRP A 55 -34.06 -4.27 12.94
C TRP A 55 -33.98 -4.70 11.48
N ALA A 56 -34.48 -3.87 10.56
CA ALA A 56 -34.39 -4.15 9.13
C ALA A 56 -32.94 -4.13 8.64
N ARG A 57 -32.14 -3.16 9.10
CA ARG A 57 -30.71 -3.06 8.75
C ARG A 57 -29.90 -4.25 9.26
N LEU A 58 -30.09 -4.63 10.52
CA LEU A 58 -29.43 -5.79 11.14
C LEU A 58 -29.88 -7.09 10.47
N GLY A 59 -31.18 -7.27 10.25
CA GLY A 59 -31.74 -8.44 9.56
C GLY A 59 -31.25 -8.59 8.12
N LEU A 60 -31.07 -7.49 7.38
CA LEU A 60 -30.51 -7.51 6.02
C LEU A 60 -29.08 -8.08 6.02
N LEU A 61 -28.21 -7.63 6.92
CA LEU A 61 -26.83 -8.15 6.95
C LEU A 61 -26.77 -9.59 7.46
N GLN A 62 -27.60 -9.98 8.43
CA GLN A 62 -27.68 -11.37 8.88
C GLN A 62 -28.20 -12.30 7.76
N THR A 63 -29.18 -11.89 6.98
CA THR A 63 -29.66 -12.67 5.83
C THR A 63 -28.60 -12.79 4.74
N VAL A 64 -27.88 -11.71 4.41
CA VAL A 64 -26.74 -11.77 3.46
C VAL A 64 -25.64 -12.71 3.98
N LEU A 65 -25.34 -12.68 5.29
CA LEU A 65 -24.37 -13.60 5.89
C LEU A 65 -24.82 -15.06 5.77
N LEU A 66 -26.09 -15.36 6.10
CA LEU A 66 -26.67 -16.69 5.97
C LEU A 66 -26.66 -17.17 4.51
N LEU A 67 -26.93 -16.29 3.54
CA LEU A 67 -26.82 -16.60 2.11
C LEU A 67 -25.37 -16.90 1.71
N ALA A 68 -24.39 -16.13 2.18
CA ALA A 68 -22.97 -16.39 1.92
C ALA A 68 -22.53 -17.75 2.50
N VAL A 69 -22.91 -18.05 3.74
CA VAL A 69 -22.62 -19.35 4.38
C VAL A 69 -23.37 -20.49 3.68
N GLY A 70 -24.64 -20.30 3.35
CA GLY A 70 -25.45 -21.26 2.58
C GLY A 70 -24.82 -21.56 1.21
N MET A 71 -24.29 -20.54 0.54
CA MET A 71 -23.54 -20.69 -0.70
C MET A 71 -22.20 -21.41 -0.48
N ALA A 72 -21.53 -21.23 0.66
CA ALA A 72 -20.34 -22.00 1.02
C ALA A 72 -20.65 -23.48 1.30
N LEU A 73 -21.83 -23.78 1.89
CA LEU A 73 -22.33 -25.15 2.10
C LEU A 73 -22.72 -25.81 0.77
N TRP A 74 -23.43 -25.09 -0.10
CA TRP A 74 -23.80 -25.56 -1.44
C TRP A 74 -22.55 -25.82 -2.29
N GLN A 75 -21.58 -24.90 -2.26
CA GLN A 75 -20.31 -25.03 -2.96
C GLN A 75 -19.25 -25.79 -2.17
N ALA A 76 -19.59 -26.52 -1.09
CA ALA A 76 -18.62 -27.26 -0.28
C ALA A 76 -17.77 -28.25 -1.09
N ARG A 77 -18.29 -28.72 -2.23
CA ARG A 77 -17.61 -29.63 -3.17
C ARG A 77 -16.69 -28.92 -4.17
N ARG A 78 -16.83 -27.60 -4.34
CA ARG A 78 -16.06 -26.76 -5.27
C ARG A 78 -15.16 -25.81 -4.46
N PRO A 79 -13.85 -26.09 -4.32
CA PRO A 79 -12.99 -25.39 -3.37
C PRO A 79 -12.96 -23.87 -3.60
N ARG A 80 -12.95 -23.43 -4.85
CA ARG A 80 -12.96 -22.01 -5.23
C ARG A 80 -14.27 -21.31 -4.89
N GLY A 81 -15.38 -21.97 -5.19
CA GLY A 81 -16.73 -21.48 -4.88
C GLY A 81 -16.93 -21.27 -3.39
N ARG A 82 -16.48 -22.26 -2.60
CA ARG A 82 -16.43 -22.17 -1.14
C ARG A 82 -15.53 -21.03 -0.65
N GLN A 83 -14.32 -20.89 -1.20
CA GLN A 83 -13.39 -19.81 -0.82
C GLN A 83 -13.98 -18.42 -1.06
N LEU A 84 -14.66 -18.22 -2.19
CA LEU A 84 -15.37 -16.97 -2.51
C LEU A 84 -16.48 -16.70 -1.49
N ALA A 85 -17.30 -17.70 -1.20
CA ALA A 85 -18.41 -17.57 -0.27
C ALA A 85 -17.94 -17.31 1.18
N LEU A 86 -16.86 -17.95 1.62
CA LEU A 86 -16.23 -17.66 2.91
C LEU A 86 -15.58 -16.26 2.93
N CYS A 87 -15.00 -15.80 1.81
CA CYS A 87 -14.50 -14.44 1.70
C CYS A 87 -15.64 -13.42 1.87
N MET A 88 -16.79 -13.64 1.22
CA MET A 88 -17.98 -12.81 1.45
C MET A 88 -18.42 -12.85 2.91
N ALA A 89 -18.49 -14.02 3.54
CA ALA A 89 -18.89 -14.13 4.94
C ALA A 89 -17.97 -13.33 5.87
N VAL A 90 -16.65 -13.40 5.67
CA VAL A 90 -15.66 -12.62 6.43
C VAL A 90 -15.87 -11.12 6.23
N CYS A 91 -16.10 -10.65 5.00
CA CYS A 91 -16.39 -9.23 4.73
C CYS A 91 -17.70 -8.78 5.38
N VAL A 92 -18.76 -9.57 5.26
CA VAL A 92 -20.09 -9.25 5.80
C VAL A 92 -20.05 -9.16 7.32
N VAL A 93 -19.29 -10.00 8.01
CA VAL A 93 -19.11 -9.88 9.48
C VAL A 93 -18.45 -8.56 9.86
N GLY A 94 -17.43 -8.11 9.13
CA GLY A 94 -16.83 -6.79 9.36
C GLY A 94 -17.85 -5.65 9.21
N VAL A 95 -18.65 -5.70 8.15
CA VAL A 95 -19.73 -4.71 7.90
C VAL A 95 -20.82 -4.78 8.98
N LEU A 96 -21.17 -5.98 9.45
CA LEU A 96 -22.16 -6.19 10.51
C LEU A 96 -21.70 -5.63 11.86
N LEU A 97 -20.43 -5.84 12.22
CA LEU A 97 -19.83 -5.25 13.43
C LEU A 97 -19.79 -3.72 13.35
N ALA A 98 -19.43 -3.16 12.18
CA ALA A 98 -19.45 -1.72 11.96
C ALA A 98 -20.87 -1.14 12.05
N LEU A 99 -21.86 -1.82 11.47
CA LEU A 99 -23.27 -1.42 11.58
C LEU A 99 -23.74 -1.42 13.03
N ILE A 100 -23.36 -2.43 13.83
CA ILE A 100 -23.70 -2.47 15.26
C ILE A 100 -23.10 -1.27 15.99
N GLY A 101 -21.84 -0.93 15.71
CA GLY A 101 -21.21 0.26 16.29
C GLY A 101 -21.96 1.54 15.93
N GLN A 102 -22.42 1.64 14.68
CA GLN A 102 -23.16 2.79 14.17
C GLN A 102 -24.60 2.90 14.71
N VAL A 103 -25.34 1.78 14.77
CA VAL A 103 -26.76 1.75 15.20
C VAL A 103 -26.90 2.10 16.67
N TYR A 104 -26.01 1.57 17.51
CA TYR A 104 -26.05 1.79 18.95
C TYR A 104 -25.11 2.92 19.39
N GLN A 105 -24.50 3.64 18.44
CA GLN A 105 -23.52 4.71 18.68
C GLN A 105 -22.54 4.36 19.81
N THR A 106 -22.09 3.11 19.84
CA THR A 106 -21.18 2.70 20.89
C THR A 106 -19.88 3.43 20.65
N GLY A 107 -19.49 4.33 21.56
CA GLY A 107 -18.16 4.94 21.61
C GLY A 107 -17.04 3.92 21.90
N ALA A 108 -17.26 2.66 21.54
CA ALA A 108 -16.32 1.57 21.69
C ALA A 108 -15.09 1.85 20.86
N ASP A 109 -13.93 1.71 21.48
CA ASP A 109 -12.64 1.94 20.86
C ASP A 109 -12.55 1.18 19.51
N PRO A 110 -12.02 1.82 18.45
CA PRO A 110 -11.86 1.19 17.14
C PRO A 110 -11.15 -0.17 17.18
N TRP A 111 -10.25 -0.40 18.14
CA TRP A 111 -9.54 -1.68 18.27
C TRP A 111 -10.47 -2.87 18.55
N GLN A 112 -11.56 -2.68 19.29
CA GLN A 112 -12.50 -3.76 19.64
C GLN A 112 -13.20 -4.29 18.39
N LEU A 113 -13.54 -3.40 17.45
CA LEU A 113 -14.13 -3.78 16.17
C LEU A 113 -13.18 -4.70 15.39
N PHE A 114 -11.92 -4.31 15.23
CA PHE A 114 -10.95 -5.09 14.46
C PHE A 114 -10.57 -6.39 15.17
N ALA A 115 -10.45 -6.38 16.50
CA ALA A 115 -10.18 -7.57 17.30
C ALA A 115 -11.35 -8.57 17.23
N GLY A 116 -12.59 -8.09 17.45
CA GLY A 116 -13.80 -8.90 17.34
C GLY A 116 -13.96 -9.46 15.93
N TRP A 117 -13.67 -8.66 14.90
CA TRP A 117 -13.67 -9.12 13.51
C TRP A 117 -12.64 -10.23 13.28
N ALA A 118 -11.40 -10.06 13.75
CA ALA A 118 -10.35 -11.07 13.62
C ALA A 118 -10.75 -12.39 14.31
N VAL A 119 -11.30 -12.34 15.52
CA VAL A 119 -11.74 -13.53 16.27
C VAL A 119 -12.87 -14.25 15.54
N LEU A 120 -13.92 -13.53 15.14
CA LEU A 120 -15.09 -14.12 14.47
C LEU A 120 -14.77 -14.64 13.07
N ALA A 121 -13.80 -14.02 12.37
CA ALA A 121 -13.39 -14.44 11.03
C ALA A 121 -12.46 -15.67 11.05
N LEU A 122 -11.72 -15.92 12.15
CA LEU A 122 -10.67 -16.94 12.22
C LEU A 122 -11.14 -18.35 11.78
N PRO A 123 -12.29 -18.88 12.25
CA PRO A 123 -12.75 -20.21 11.82
C PRO A 123 -12.91 -20.32 10.30
N TRP A 124 -13.45 -19.27 9.67
CA TRP A 124 -13.67 -19.22 8.22
C TRP A 124 -12.37 -19.03 7.45
N VAL A 125 -11.41 -18.26 7.96
CA VAL A 125 -10.07 -18.09 7.37
C VAL A 125 -9.32 -19.43 7.33
N VAL A 126 -9.32 -20.15 8.46
CA VAL A 126 -8.70 -21.49 8.58
C VAL A 126 -9.36 -22.48 7.63
N MET A 127 -10.69 -22.46 7.55
CA MET A 127 -11.46 -23.34 6.66
C MET A 127 -11.31 -23.02 5.17
N ALA A 128 -11.16 -21.74 4.82
CA ALA A 128 -11.01 -21.28 3.43
C ALA A 128 -9.67 -21.73 2.83
N ARG A 129 -8.61 -21.82 3.65
CA ARG A 129 -7.23 -22.12 3.19
C ARG A 129 -6.82 -21.21 2.01
N LEU A 130 -7.20 -19.94 2.08
CA LEU A 130 -6.88 -18.94 1.07
C LEU A 130 -5.82 -17.99 1.61
N ASN A 131 -4.69 -17.90 0.90
CA ASN A 131 -3.57 -17.01 1.26
C ASN A 131 -4.00 -15.54 1.43
N GLY A 132 -4.87 -15.05 0.56
CA GLY A 132 -5.40 -13.68 0.66
C GLY A 132 -6.22 -13.42 1.92
N LEU A 133 -7.00 -14.40 2.39
CA LEU A 133 -7.76 -14.26 3.64
C LEU A 133 -6.86 -14.32 4.88
N TRP A 134 -5.77 -15.08 4.84
CA TRP A 134 -4.75 -15.04 5.91
C TRP A 134 -4.05 -13.69 5.97
N LEU A 135 -3.73 -13.08 4.83
CA LEU A 135 -3.15 -11.73 4.78
C LEU A 135 -4.13 -10.69 5.33
N LEU A 136 -5.41 -10.75 4.93
CA LEU A 136 -6.46 -9.89 5.48
C LEU A 136 -6.57 -10.05 7.00
N TRP A 137 -6.69 -11.30 7.48
CA TRP A 137 -6.81 -11.61 8.90
C TRP A 137 -5.59 -11.13 9.70
N TRP A 138 -4.38 -11.33 9.19
CA TRP A 138 -3.18 -10.84 9.84
C TRP A 138 -3.13 -9.31 9.86
N GLY A 139 -3.61 -8.65 8.81
CA GLY A 139 -3.81 -7.19 8.78
C GLY A 139 -4.80 -6.72 9.86
N LEU A 140 -5.91 -7.45 10.08
CA LEU A 140 -6.86 -7.14 11.15
C LEU A 140 -6.22 -7.25 12.54
N VAL A 141 -5.41 -8.29 12.78
CA VAL A 141 -4.68 -8.46 14.04
C VAL A 141 -3.70 -7.31 14.27
N ASN A 142 -2.91 -6.94 13.25
CA ASN A 142 -1.96 -5.83 13.35
C ASN A 142 -2.67 -4.49 13.61
N MET A 143 -3.80 -4.25 12.92
CA MET A 143 -4.60 -3.04 13.11
C MET A 143 -5.20 -3.00 14.52
N ALA A 144 -5.75 -4.11 15.01
CA ALA A 144 -6.29 -4.20 16.37
C ALA A 144 -5.21 -3.93 17.42
N VAL A 145 -4.01 -4.51 17.26
CA VAL A 145 -2.87 -4.30 18.17
C VAL A 145 -2.39 -2.85 18.15
N TRP A 146 -2.26 -2.25 16.97
CA TRP A 146 -1.87 -0.85 16.83
C TRP A 146 -2.87 0.08 17.53
N LEU A 147 -4.16 -0.10 17.26
CA LEU A 147 -5.22 0.74 17.82
C LEU A 147 -5.38 0.53 19.33
N TYR A 148 -5.24 -0.72 19.81
CA TYR A 148 -5.27 -1.02 21.24
C TYR A 148 -4.11 -0.30 21.95
N ALA A 149 -2.90 -0.44 21.40
CA ALA A 149 -1.71 0.16 21.96
C ALA A 149 -1.72 1.69 21.91
N SER A 150 -2.39 2.30 20.91
CA SER A 150 -2.53 3.75 20.85
C SER A 150 -3.50 4.33 21.87
N VAL A 151 -4.48 3.54 22.33
CA VAL A 151 -5.47 3.98 23.33
C VAL A 151 -4.97 3.71 24.74
N TRP A 152 -4.50 2.50 25.00
CA TRP A 152 -4.22 2.02 26.36
C TRP A 152 -2.71 1.99 26.70
N GLY A 153 -1.85 2.19 25.71
CA GLY A 153 -0.48 1.68 25.77
C GLY A 153 -0.48 0.14 25.69
N LEU A 154 0.65 -0.46 25.29
CA LEU A 154 0.77 -1.93 25.36
C LEU A 154 1.09 -2.40 26.78
N TRP A 155 1.70 -1.52 27.57
CA TRP A 155 2.14 -1.71 28.94
C TRP A 155 2.14 -0.34 29.62
N GLY A 156 1.00 0.11 30.15
CA GLY A 156 0.90 1.43 30.83
C GLY A 156 2.02 1.71 31.86
N ALA A 157 2.71 0.67 32.33
CA ALA A 157 3.87 0.73 33.24
C ALA A 157 5.24 1.09 32.60
N LEU A 158 5.43 1.01 31.28
CA LEU A 158 6.71 1.32 30.62
C LEU A 158 6.85 2.80 30.21
N GLY A 159 5.80 3.61 30.39
CA GLY A 159 5.87 5.07 30.25
C GLY A 159 6.10 5.61 28.84
N TRP A 160 5.92 4.80 27.77
CA TRP A 160 6.17 5.22 26.38
C TRP A 160 4.96 5.05 25.45
N PRO A 161 3.88 5.84 25.65
CA PRO A 161 2.66 5.74 24.84
C PRO A 161 2.91 5.99 23.34
N GLN A 162 3.86 6.87 23.00
CA GLN A 162 4.19 7.26 21.63
C GLN A 162 4.70 6.10 20.75
N VAL A 163 5.31 5.08 21.35
CA VAL A 163 5.85 3.90 20.65
C VAL A 163 5.16 2.59 21.01
N ALA A 164 4.11 2.64 21.82
CA ALA A 164 3.38 1.45 22.27
C ALA A 164 2.88 0.60 21.09
N GLY A 165 2.38 1.24 20.03
CA GLY A 165 1.97 0.56 18.79
C GLY A 165 3.12 -0.21 18.12
N LEU A 166 4.31 0.39 18.05
CA LEU A 166 5.48 -0.27 17.46
C LEU A 166 5.94 -1.47 18.30
N TRP A 167 5.90 -1.35 19.63
CA TRP A 167 6.16 -2.48 20.53
C TRP A 167 5.17 -3.63 20.33
N GLY A 168 3.87 -3.32 20.24
CA GLY A 168 2.83 -4.31 19.97
C GLY A 168 3.05 -5.05 18.67
N LEU A 169 3.32 -4.31 17.59
CA LEU A 169 3.60 -4.89 16.28
C LEU A 169 4.89 -5.72 16.30
N ALA A 170 5.96 -5.24 16.93
CA ALA A 170 7.23 -5.97 17.03
C ALA A 170 7.05 -7.32 17.74
N VAL A 171 6.36 -7.33 18.90
CA VAL A 171 6.13 -8.56 19.68
C VAL A 171 5.24 -9.54 18.92
N VAL A 172 4.08 -9.08 18.44
CA VAL A 172 3.08 -9.94 17.79
C VAL A 172 3.62 -10.53 16.49
N ASN A 173 4.33 -9.74 15.67
CA ASN A 173 4.94 -10.25 14.44
C ASN A 173 6.17 -11.14 14.70
N SER A 174 7.00 -10.85 15.70
CA SER A 174 8.14 -11.71 16.03
C SER A 174 7.67 -13.06 16.57
N ALA A 175 6.65 -13.08 17.43
CA ALA A 175 6.04 -14.31 17.93
C ALA A 175 5.39 -15.13 16.80
N ALA A 176 4.67 -14.47 15.89
CA ALA A 176 4.10 -15.13 14.73
C ALA A 176 5.16 -15.66 13.76
N LEU A 177 6.26 -14.92 13.54
CA LEU A 177 7.39 -15.37 12.73
C LEU A 177 8.02 -16.64 13.32
N ALA A 178 8.35 -16.63 14.62
CA ALA A 178 8.90 -17.78 15.32
C ALA A 178 7.95 -18.99 15.31
N GLY A 179 6.66 -18.77 15.54
CA GLY A 179 5.63 -19.81 15.48
C GLY A 179 5.48 -20.39 14.08
N TRP A 180 5.56 -19.56 13.04
CA TRP A 180 5.50 -20.01 11.65
C TRP A 180 6.75 -20.77 11.23
N GLU A 181 7.94 -20.32 11.64
CA GLU A 181 9.19 -21.05 11.46
C GLU A 181 9.15 -22.43 12.12
N TRP A 182 8.66 -22.50 13.36
CA TRP A 182 8.46 -23.76 14.05
C TRP A 182 7.49 -24.67 13.27
N GLY A 183 6.39 -24.12 12.76
CA GLY A 183 5.44 -24.86 11.91
C GLY A 183 6.05 -25.34 10.60
N VAL A 184 6.94 -24.55 9.99
CA VAL A 184 7.68 -24.93 8.78
C VAL A 184 8.64 -26.08 9.07
N GLN A 185 9.32 -26.08 10.22
CA GLN A 185 10.27 -27.12 10.61
C GLN A 185 9.59 -28.41 11.07
N ARG A 186 8.55 -28.32 11.90
CA ARG A 186 7.91 -29.48 12.54
C ARG A 186 6.72 -30.04 11.78
N ARG A 187 5.97 -29.18 11.07
CA ARG A 187 4.70 -29.55 10.42
C ARG A 187 4.72 -29.38 8.90
N GLY A 188 5.87 -29.02 8.32
CA GLY A 188 6.03 -28.83 6.88
C GLY A 188 5.17 -27.70 6.30
N TRP A 189 4.90 -26.65 7.07
CA TRP A 189 4.22 -25.47 6.55
C TRP A 189 5.03 -24.81 5.41
N PRO A 190 4.38 -24.05 4.51
CA PRO A 190 5.08 -23.43 3.40
C PRO A 190 6.02 -22.32 3.88
N ALA A 191 7.32 -22.46 3.59
CA ALA A 191 8.38 -21.51 3.93
C ALA A 191 8.42 -20.25 3.03
N GLY A 192 7.34 -19.95 2.31
CA GLY A 192 7.34 -18.99 1.20
C GLY A 192 7.08 -17.54 1.63
N TRP A 193 6.17 -16.88 0.91
CA TRP A 193 5.84 -15.47 1.11
C TRP A 193 5.34 -15.13 2.52
N ALA A 194 4.74 -16.09 3.24
CA ALA A 194 4.21 -15.89 4.60
C ALA A 194 5.33 -15.49 5.58
N LEU A 195 6.47 -16.19 5.58
CA LEU A 195 7.62 -15.79 6.41
C LEU A 195 8.12 -14.41 6.05
N ARG A 196 8.15 -14.05 4.75
CA ARG A 196 8.66 -12.75 4.31
C ARG A 196 7.78 -11.61 4.77
N VAL A 197 6.46 -11.80 4.76
CA VAL A 197 5.50 -10.81 5.30
C VAL A 197 5.64 -10.68 6.81
N LEU A 198 5.72 -11.79 7.55
CA LEU A 198 5.94 -11.77 9.01
C LEU A 198 7.29 -11.15 9.38
N ALA A 199 8.35 -11.45 8.61
CA ALA A 199 9.67 -10.86 8.80
C ALA A 199 9.67 -9.35 8.59
N LEU A 200 9.01 -8.86 7.53
CA LEU A 200 8.82 -7.41 7.33
C LEU A 200 7.97 -6.78 8.43
N GLY A 201 6.88 -7.45 8.84
CA GLY A 201 6.01 -7.03 9.93
C GLY A 201 6.72 -6.96 11.29
N SER A 202 7.78 -7.75 11.50
CA SER A 202 8.62 -7.68 12.70
C SER A 202 9.76 -6.66 12.56
N GLY A 203 10.46 -6.67 11.43
CA GLY A 203 11.66 -5.87 11.22
C GLY A 203 11.39 -4.38 11.13
N VAL A 204 10.36 -3.96 10.40
CA VAL A 204 10.05 -2.52 10.24
C VAL A 204 9.76 -1.87 11.61
N PRO A 205 8.86 -2.41 12.47
CA PRO A 205 8.66 -1.85 13.80
C PRO A 205 9.92 -1.86 14.68
N VAL A 206 10.73 -2.93 14.64
CA VAL A 206 11.96 -3.04 15.43
C VAL A 206 13.00 -2.00 15.00
N THR A 207 13.17 -1.77 13.70
CA THR A 207 14.06 -0.71 13.18
C THR A 207 13.54 0.68 13.57
N LEU A 208 12.22 0.92 13.49
CA LEU A 208 11.62 2.21 13.88
C LEU A 208 11.73 2.46 15.39
N LEU A 209 11.60 1.44 16.24
CA LEU A 209 11.84 1.54 17.68
C LEU A 209 13.29 1.96 17.97
N MET A 210 14.26 1.35 17.29
CA MET A 210 15.67 1.70 17.43
C MET A 210 15.94 3.13 16.94
N MET A 211 15.31 3.55 15.84
CA MET A 211 15.42 4.91 15.30
C MET A 211 14.83 5.96 16.27
N HIS A 212 13.70 5.67 16.91
CA HIS A 212 13.09 6.54 17.92
C HIS A 212 13.90 6.59 19.22
N TRP A 213 14.56 5.49 19.60
CA TRP A 213 15.55 5.52 20.68
C TRP A 213 16.75 6.40 20.31
N LEU A 214 17.29 6.22 19.10
CA LEU A 214 18.39 7.01 18.57
C LEU A 214 18.05 8.50 18.39
N SER A 215 16.78 8.90 18.27
CA SER A 215 16.40 10.32 18.22
C SER A 215 16.42 11.00 19.59
N GLY A 216 16.71 10.25 20.66
CA GLY A 216 16.77 10.78 22.03
C GLY A 216 15.41 10.88 22.72
N ALA A 217 14.33 10.36 22.10
CA ALA A 217 12.99 10.37 22.71
C ALA A 217 12.84 9.33 23.84
N LEU A 218 13.71 8.30 23.86
CA LEU A 218 13.69 7.19 24.83
C LEU A 218 15.05 7.02 25.54
N THR A 219 15.81 8.09 25.78
CA THR A 219 17.21 8.05 26.24
C THR A 219 17.47 7.18 27.47
N HIS A 220 16.49 6.98 28.35
CA HIS A 220 16.62 6.18 29.56
C HIS A 220 16.30 4.68 29.37
N ALA A 221 15.84 4.27 28.18
CA ALA A 221 15.37 2.93 27.89
C ALA A 221 16.47 2.09 27.20
N PHE A 222 17.11 1.13 27.89
CA PHE A 222 18.02 0.20 27.20
C PHE A 222 17.28 -0.84 26.34
N LEU A 223 15.96 -0.97 26.52
CA LEU A 223 15.14 -2.02 25.93
C LEU A 223 15.12 -2.04 24.38
N PRO A 224 14.94 -0.91 23.65
CA PRO A 224 14.99 -0.91 22.18
C PRO A 224 16.32 -1.44 21.62
N VAL A 225 17.44 -1.11 22.28
CA VAL A 225 18.78 -1.55 21.88
C VAL A 225 18.92 -3.06 22.05
N ALA A 226 18.53 -3.58 23.21
CA ALA A 226 18.56 -5.01 23.49
C ALA A 226 17.66 -5.80 22.53
N VAL A 227 16.46 -5.30 22.25
CA VAL A 227 15.51 -5.93 21.34
C VAL A 227 16.01 -5.89 19.89
N TYR A 228 16.57 -4.77 19.45
CA TYR A 228 17.18 -4.68 18.12
C TYR A 228 18.36 -5.65 17.97
N GLY A 229 19.27 -5.69 18.94
CA GLY A 229 20.44 -6.55 18.91
C GLY A 229 20.07 -8.04 18.91
N THR A 230 19.13 -8.44 19.77
CA THR A 230 18.61 -9.82 19.80
C THR A 230 17.87 -10.19 18.53
N TRP A 231 17.02 -9.32 18.00
CA TRP A 231 16.31 -9.55 16.74
C TRP A 231 17.29 -9.72 15.58
N LEU A 232 18.31 -8.88 15.46
CA LEU A 232 19.30 -8.97 14.39
C LEU A 232 20.15 -10.24 14.52
N ALA A 233 20.55 -10.61 15.73
CA ALA A 233 21.30 -11.84 16.00
C ALA A 233 20.48 -13.10 15.67
N LEU A 234 19.19 -13.12 16.03
CA LEU A 234 18.28 -14.22 15.70
C LEU A 234 18.03 -14.32 14.20
N LEU A 235 17.73 -13.19 13.55
CA LEU A 235 17.55 -13.13 12.10
C LEU A 235 18.81 -13.63 11.39
N TYR A 236 19.98 -13.17 11.79
CA TYR A 236 21.25 -13.66 11.25
C TYR A 236 21.42 -15.15 11.52
N GLY A 237 21.33 -15.61 12.77
CA GLY A 237 21.56 -16.99 13.16
C GLY A 237 20.66 -17.99 12.43
N VAL A 238 19.35 -17.72 12.40
CA VAL A 238 18.36 -18.57 11.74
C VAL A 238 18.59 -18.57 10.23
N TYR A 239 18.66 -17.39 9.60
CA TYR A 239 18.69 -17.31 8.14
C TYR A 239 20.08 -17.46 7.51
N ARG A 240 21.13 -17.53 8.33
CA ARG A 240 22.50 -17.86 7.89
C ARG A 240 22.82 -19.34 8.03
N TYR A 241 22.43 -19.94 9.17
CA TYR A 241 22.90 -21.29 9.55
C TYR A 241 21.81 -22.35 9.48
N LEU A 242 20.55 -22.01 9.81
CA LEU A 242 19.46 -22.99 9.74
C LEU A 242 18.82 -23.04 8.35
N ARG A 243 18.56 -21.88 7.73
CA ARG A 243 17.93 -21.78 6.42
C ARG A 243 18.42 -20.57 5.65
N LEU A 244 19.23 -20.78 4.61
CA LEU A 244 19.72 -19.68 3.80
C LEU A 244 18.58 -18.99 3.03
N GLU A 245 18.12 -17.84 3.54
CA GLU A 245 17.14 -16.97 2.88
C GLU A 245 17.73 -15.57 2.73
N LEU A 246 18.24 -15.29 1.52
CA LEU A 246 18.84 -14.01 1.15
C LEU A 246 17.89 -12.82 1.36
N PHE A 247 16.57 -13.07 1.35
CA PHE A 247 15.57 -12.03 1.57
C PHE A 247 15.66 -11.40 2.96
N MET A 248 15.74 -12.23 4.01
CA MET A 248 15.84 -11.72 5.38
C MET A 248 17.18 -11.06 5.62
N LEU A 249 18.29 -11.68 5.16
CA LEU A 249 19.63 -11.13 5.35
C LEU A 249 19.78 -9.75 4.69
N ALA A 250 19.25 -9.56 3.48
CA ALA A 250 19.23 -8.27 2.81
C ALA A 250 18.37 -7.24 3.56
N GLY A 251 17.24 -7.64 4.14
CA GLY A 251 16.44 -6.79 5.03
C GLY A 251 17.22 -6.35 6.28
N GLY A 252 17.99 -7.27 6.89
CA GLY A 252 18.89 -6.96 8.00
C GLY A 252 19.98 -5.95 7.63
N CYS A 253 20.64 -6.13 6.47
CA CYS A 253 21.60 -5.17 5.95
C CYS A 253 20.98 -3.78 5.74
N LEU A 254 19.77 -3.72 5.16
CA LEU A 254 19.05 -2.46 4.96
C LEU A 254 18.71 -1.77 6.28
N SER A 255 18.24 -2.54 7.29
CA SER A 255 17.97 -2.02 8.63
C SER A 255 19.21 -1.40 9.27
N VAL A 256 20.35 -2.11 9.24
CA VAL A 256 21.63 -1.58 9.77
C VAL A 256 22.04 -0.31 9.03
N MET A 257 21.94 -0.30 7.70
CA MET A 257 22.31 0.86 6.88
C MET A 257 21.48 2.10 7.23
N VAL A 258 20.16 1.94 7.41
CA VAL A 258 19.25 3.03 7.81
C VAL A 258 19.60 3.57 9.20
N LEU A 259 19.91 2.68 10.16
CA LEU A 259 20.26 3.11 11.52
C LEU A 259 21.62 3.81 11.60
N VAL A 260 22.63 3.31 10.90
CA VAL A 260 23.94 3.97 10.82
C VAL A 260 23.78 5.36 10.20
N LEU A 261 23.01 5.48 9.12
CA LEU A 261 22.69 6.76 8.52
C LEU A 261 22.00 7.71 9.49
N TRP A 262 20.99 7.23 10.21
CA TRP A 262 20.26 8.04 11.18
C TRP A 262 21.16 8.54 12.31
N LEU A 263 22.04 7.67 12.84
CA LEU A 263 23.02 8.03 13.85
C LEU A 263 24.02 9.08 13.35
N MET A 264 24.58 8.87 12.15
CA MET A 264 25.46 9.84 11.52
C MET A 264 24.74 11.17 11.29
N ALA A 265 23.49 11.12 10.85
CA ALA A 265 22.69 12.31 10.62
C ALA A 265 22.52 13.11 11.91
N ARG A 266 22.15 12.44 13.00
CA ARG A 266 22.00 13.08 14.31
C ARG A 266 23.28 13.77 14.79
N TYR A 267 24.45 13.15 14.62
CA TYR A 267 25.71 13.69 15.13
C TYR A 267 26.28 14.81 14.24
N TRP A 268 26.25 14.60 12.92
CA TRP A 268 26.91 15.49 11.98
C TRP A 268 26.03 16.65 11.52
N LEU A 269 24.72 16.44 11.29
CA LEU A 269 23.82 17.56 10.93
C LEU A 269 23.49 18.47 12.11
N SER A 270 23.76 18.07 13.35
CA SER A 270 23.65 18.94 14.52
C SER A 270 24.92 19.77 14.79
N SER A 271 25.99 19.58 13.99
CA SER A 271 27.28 20.23 14.19
C SER A 271 27.56 21.25 13.08
N ASP A 272 28.42 22.24 13.34
CA ASP A 272 28.81 23.28 12.37
C ASP A 272 29.48 22.69 11.10
N GLY A 273 29.96 21.44 11.17
CA GLY A 273 30.59 20.70 10.08
C GLY A 273 29.64 19.84 9.21
N TYR A 274 28.37 20.22 9.07
CA TYR A 274 27.34 19.42 8.38
C TYR A 274 27.69 19.06 6.92
N ALA A 275 28.44 19.91 6.21
CA ALA A 275 28.91 19.61 4.85
C ALA A 275 29.80 18.35 4.81
N ILE A 276 30.84 18.30 5.63
CA ILE A 276 31.73 17.13 5.75
C ILE A 276 30.93 15.91 6.21
N GLY A 277 29.98 16.11 7.13
CA GLY A 277 29.02 15.09 7.56
C GLY A 277 28.26 14.43 6.41
N LEU A 278 27.70 15.24 5.51
CA LEU A 278 26.96 14.77 4.34
C LEU A 278 27.84 13.98 3.37
N LEU A 279 29.10 14.39 3.17
CA LEU A 279 30.06 13.62 2.37
C LEU A 279 30.38 12.27 3.03
N MET A 280 30.65 12.27 4.33
CA MET A 280 30.92 11.04 5.09
C MET A 280 29.73 10.09 5.06
N MET A 281 28.51 10.61 5.16
CA MET A 281 27.28 9.81 5.01
C MET A 281 27.17 9.21 3.60
N ALA A 282 27.43 9.98 2.55
CA ALA A 282 27.41 9.47 1.17
C ALA A 282 28.40 8.32 0.96
N LEU A 283 29.62 8.47 1.48
CA LEU A 283 30.66 7.44 1.44
C LEU A 283 30.27 6.20 2.26
N ALA A 284 29.76 6.40 3.47
CA ALA A 284 29.33 5.31 4.36
C ALA A 284 28.21 4.48 3.74
N VAL A 285 27.18 5.11 3.16
CA VAL A 285 26.09 4.39 2.48
C VAL A 285 26.58 3.62 1.27
N THR A 286 27.43 4.25 0.47
CA THR A 286 27.99 3.59 -0.72
C THR A 286 28.82 2.38 -0.29
N ALA A 287 29.68 2.52 0.72
CA ALA A 287 30.49 1.44 1.28
C ALA A 287 29.62 0.31 1.86
N MET A 288 28.65 0.63 2.72
CA MET A 288 27.74 -0.36 3.33
C MET A 288 26.90 -1.08 2.26
N GLY A 289 26.39 -0.37 1.25
CA GLY A 289 25.65 -0.95 0.13
C GLY A 289 26.51 -1.92 -0.68
N MET A 290 27.75 -1.54 -1.01
CA MET A 290 28.70 -2.40 -1.72
C MET A 290 29.10 -3.64 -0.90
N LEU A 291 29.40 -3.46 0.38
CA LEU A 291 29.74 -4.57 1.29
C LEU A 291 28.57 -5.55 1.44
N SER A 292 27.35 -5.04 1.64
CA SER A 292 26.14 -5.85 1.76
C SER A 292 25.92 -6.70 0.52
N VAL A 293 26.08 -6.09 -0.66
CA VAL A 293 25.97 -6.79 -1.94
C VAL A 293 27.04 -7.85 -2.08
N ALA A 294 28.31 -7.49 -1.92
CA ALA A 294 29.43 -8.40 -2.10
C ALA A 294 29.30 -9.61 -1.16
N TRP A 295 28.91 -9.36 0.09
CA TRP A 295 28.65 -10.40 1.07
C TRP A 295 27.48 -11.30 0.66
N LEU A 296 26.34 -10.74 0.28
CA LEU A 296 25.17 -11.52 -0.16
C LEU A 296 25.42 -12.29 -1.47
N LYS A 297 26.21 -11.75 -2.41
CA LYS A 297 26.63 -12.46 -3.63
C LYS A 297 27.46 -13.68 -3.29
N ARG A 298 28.43 -13.53 -2.37
CA ARG A 298 29.24 -14.65 -1.87
C ARG A 298 28.37 -15.73 -1.23
N MET A 299 27.30 -15.36 -0.55
CA MET A 299 26.35 -16.31 0.05
C MET A 299 25.44 -16.98 -1.00
N ALA A 300 25.06 -16.28 -2.07
CA ALA A 300 24.16 -16.79 -3.10
C ALA A 300 24.79 -17.84 -4.06
N GLY A 301 26.13 -17.86 -4.17
CA GLY A 301 26.83 -18.72 -5.13
C GLY A 301 26.61 -18.30 -6.60
N GLU A 302 26.69 -19.26 -7.54
CA GLU A 302 26.51 -19.04 -8.99
C GLU A 302 25.04 -18.86 -9.44
N GLY A 303 24.09 -18.82 -8.50
CA GLY A 303 22.67 -18.66 -8.81
C GLY A 303 22.31 -17.27 -9.36
N PRO A 304 21.19 -17.14 -10.10
CA PRO A 304 20.70 -15.84 -10.56
C PRO A 304 20.44 -14.92 -9.36
N LEU A 305 21.12 -13.78 -9.37
CA LEU A 305 21.03 -12.74 -8.34
C LEU A 305 19.58 -12.35 -8.06
N PRO A 306 19.07 -12.49 -6.82
CA PRO A 306 17.72 -12.08 -6.48
C PRO A 306 17.51 -10.60 -6.80
N TRP A 307 16.32 -10.25 -7.32
CA TRP A 307 15.92 -8.85 -7.58
C TRP A 307 16.13 -7.95 -6.36
N LEU A 308 16.02 -8.50 -5.15
CA LEU A 308 16.21 -7.80 -3.90
C LEU A 308 17.62 -7.23 -3.76
N LEU A 309 18.66 -7.91 -4.28
CA LEU A 309 20.01 -7.39 -4.20
C LEU A 309 20.17 -6.12 -5.03
N ARG A 310 19.50 -6.08 -6.19
CA ARG A 310 19.40 -4.87 -7.00
C ARG A 310 18.56 -3.80 -6.31
N GLY A 311 17.55 -4.19 -5.52
CA GLY A 311 16.75 -3.30 -4.67
C GLY A 311 17.57 -2.61 -3.58
N VAL A 312 18.35 -3.37 -2.80
CA VAL A 312 19.24 -2.81 -1.76
C VAL A 312 20.25 -1.84 -2.38
N GLN A 313 20.82 -2.20 -3.53
CA GLN A 313 21.72 -1.31 -4.29
C GLN A 313 21.05 -0.02 -4.73
N ALA A 314 19.85 -0.13 -5.30
CA ALA A 314 19.07 1.02 -5.73
C ALA A 314 18.79 1.99 -4.58
N VAL A 315 18.36 1.47 -3.43
CA VAL A 315 18.08 2.28 -2.24
C VAL A 315 19.37 2.91 -1.68
N ALA A 316 20.46 2.14 -1.58
CA ALA A 316 21.75 2.67 -1.13
C ALA A 316 22.28 3.77 -2.07
N GLY A 317 22.25 3.55 -3.39
CA GLY A 317 22.68 4.52 -4.37
C GLY A 317 21.88 5.83 -4.31
N TRP A 318 20.56 5.74 -4.08
CA TRP A 318 19.71 6.93 -3.92
C TRP A 318 20.00 7.70 -2.64
N LEU A 319 20.11 7.01 -1.51
CA LEU A 319 20.47 7.62 -0.22
C LEU A 319 21.87 8.28 -0.28
N ALA A 320 22.85 7.62 -0.91
CA ALA A 320 24.18 8.18 -1.12
C ALA A 320 24.15 9.41 -2.03
N ALA A 321 23.36 9.39 -3.10
CA ALA A 321 23.22 10.53 -4.01
C ALA A 321 22.59 11.74 -3.33
N LEU A 322 21.63 11.55 -2.42
CA LEU A 322 21.05 12.63 -1.61
C LEU A 322 22.05 13.24 -0.64
N CYS A 323 22.84 12.40 0.05
CA CYS A 323 23.89 12.88 0.95
C CYS A 323 24.96 13.63 0.16
N LEU A 324 25.39 13.11 -1.00
CA LEU A 324 26.37 13.77 -1.86
C LEU A 324 25.82 15.08 -2.43
N LEU A 325 24.54 15.12 -2.80
CA LEU A 325 23.87 16.35 -3.20
C LEU A 325 23.88 17.37 -2.07
N GLY A 326 23.55 16.98 -0.84
CA GLY A 326 23.62 17.86 0.33
C GLY A 326 25.04 18.38 0.58
N PHE A 327 26.08 17.56 0.40
CA PHE A 327 27.46 18.02 0.49
C PHE A 327 27.79 19.05 -0.58
N VAL A 328 27.46 18.77 -1.84
CA VAL A 328 27.66 19.72 -2.94
C VAL A 328 26.86 21.00 -2.68
N ALA A 329 25.64 20.87 -2.16
CA ALA A 329 24.74 21.97 -1.82
C ALA A 329 25.37 22.97 -0.86
N THR A 330 26.23 22.48 0.04
CA THR A 330 26.71 23.20 1.21
C THR A 330 28.17 23.64 1.07
N LEU A 331 28.99 22.86 0.35
CA LEU A 331 30.37 23.25 0.02
C LEU A 331 30.41 24.29 -1.10
N LEU A 332 29.52 24.17 -2.09
CA LEU A 332 29.56 24.96 -3.31
C LEU A 332 28.41 25.96 -3.38
N VAL A 333 28.00 26.53 -2.25
CA VAL A 333 26.90 27.52 -2.16
C VAL A 333 27.08 28.64 -3.19
N ALA A 334 28.26 29.23 -3.27
CA ALA A 334 28.57 30.28 -4.24
C ALA A 334 28.44 29.83 -5.72
N VAL A 335 28.70 28.55 -6.00
CA VAL A 335 28.55 27.95 -7.35
C VAL A 335 27.08 27.60 -7.64
N ILE A 336 26.31 27.31 -6.59
CA ILE A 336 24.89 26.98 -6.66
C ILE A 336 24.04 28.23 -6.86
N ASP A 337 24.48 29.36 -6.31
CA ASP A 337 23.88 30.66 -6.59
C ASP A 337 24.04 31.05 -8.07
N SER A 338 25.10 30.54 -8.73
CA SER A 338 25.33 30.74 -10.16
C SER A 338 24.73 29.61 -11.02
N GLY A 339 23.51 29.80 -11.53
CA GLY A 339 22.80 28.82 -12.37
C GLY A 339 23.64 28.14 -13.48
N PRO A 340 24.44 28.88 -14.28
CA PRO A 340 25.28 28.27 -15.33
C PRO A 340 26.35 27.32 -14.81
N LEU A 341 27.04 27.66 -13.70
CA LEU A 341 28.08 26.79 -13.15
C LEU A 341 27.48 25.53 -12.55
N THR A 342 26.32 25.64 -11.89
CA THR A 342 25.61 24.47 -11.36
C THR A 342 25.17 23.52 -12.48
N LEU A 343 24.71 24.07 -13.60
CA LEU A 343 24.35 23.29 -14.80
C LEU A 343 25.57 22.58 -15.39
N MET A 344 26.69 23.29 -15.57
CA MET A 344 27.94 22.70 -16.08
C MET A 344 28.45 21.58 -15.18
N MET A 345 28.44 21.77 -13.86
CA MET A 345 28.83 20.75 -12.90
C MET A 345 27.90 19.52 -12.98
N GLY A 346 26.59 19.74 -13.04
CA GLY A 346 25.61 18.66 -13.20
C GLY A 346 25.82 17.84 -14.47
N LEU A 347 26.03 18.51 -15.61
CA LEU A 347 26.36 17.86 -16.89
C LEU A 347 27.72 17.15 -16.84
N GLY A 348 28.71 17.71 -16.15
CA GLY A 348 30.01 17.08 -15.91
C GLY A 348 29.88 15.77 -15.12
N CYS A 349 29.13 15.77 -14.02
CA CYS A 349 28.82 14.56 -13.24
C CYS A 349 28.08 13.50 -14.08
N LEU A 350 27.14 13.92 -14.92
CA LEU A 350 26.45 13.02 -15.86
C LEU A 350 27.41 12.40 -16.90
N GLY A 351 28.29 13.21 -17.48
CA GLY A 351 29.30 12.77 -18.45
C GLY A 351 30.31 11.80 -17.83
N LEU A 352 30.82 12.09 -16.64
CA LEU A 352 31.69 11.19 -15.87
C LEU A 352 30.98 9.87 -15.57
N GLY A 353 29.74 9.92 -15.09
CA GLY A 353 28.93 8.72 -14.86
C GLY A 353 28.76 7.88 -16.12
N PHE A 354 28.48 8.51 -17.27
CA PHE A 354 28.37 7.81 -18.55
C PHE A 354 29.69 7.14 -18.98
N ILE A 355 30.82 7.85 -18.90
CA ILE A 355 32.14 7.33 -19.27
C ILE A 355 32.51 6.12 -18.42
N VAL A 356 32.33 6.21 -17.09
CA VAL A 356 32.65 5.12 -16.17
C VAL A 356 31.73 3.92 -16.41
N LEU A 357 30.41 4.13 -16.56
CA LEU A 357 29.47 3.04 -16.84
C LEU A 357 29.73 2.37 -18.20
N ARG A 358 30.27 3.10 -19.18
CA ARG A 358 30.63 2.55 -20.49
C ARG A 358 31.94 1.76 -20.44
N LYS A 359 32.96 2.25 -19.73
CA LYS A 359 34.30 1.64 -19.68
C LYS A 359 34.44 0.52 -18.64
N MET A 360 33.74 0.61 -17.51
CA MET A 360 33.93 -0.28 -16.34
C MET A 360 32.67 -1.08 -16.00
N ARG A 361 31.90 -1.52 -17.01
CA ARG A 361 30.63 -2.24 -16.86
C ARG A 361 30.74 -3.56 -16.08
N SER A 362 31.92 -4.18 -16.07
CA SER A 362 32.19 -5.45 -15.36
C SER A 362 32.43 -5.29 -13.86
N HIS A 363 32.76 -4.08 -13.38
CA HIS A 363 33.07 -3.84 -11.98
C HIS A 363 31.84 -3.29 -11.25
N ASP A 364 31.27 -4.08 -10.33
CA ASP A 364 30.11 -3.69 -9.52
C ASP A 364 30.36 -2.37 -8.76
N VAL A 365 31.54 -2.23 -8.14
CA VAL A 365 31.92 -1.06 -7.33
C VAL A 365 31.90 0.23 -8.16
N MET A 366 32.54 0.21 -9.34
CA MET A 366 32.60 1.36 -10.23
C MET A 366 31.23 1.70 -10.81
N THR A 367 30.39 0.69 -11.03
CA THR A 367 29.01 0.86 -11.46
C THR A 367 28.17 1.60 -10.41
N HIS A 368 28.34 1.27 -9.12
CA HIS A 368 27.65 1.97 -8.01
C HIS A 368 28.11 3.40 -7.87
N LEU A 369 29.42 3.63 -7.86
CA LEU A 369 29.99 4.97 -7.75
C LEU A 369 29.52 5.86 -8.91
N ALA A 370 29.55 5.35 -10.15
CA ALA A 370 29.08 6.07 -11.31
C ALA A 370 27.58 6.36 -11.28
N LEU A 371 26.77 5.49 -10.67
CA LEU A 371 25.35 5.71 -10.45
C LEU A 371 25.11 6.85 -9.43
N VAL A 372 25.87 6.90 -8.34
CA VAL A 372 25.81 8.00 -7.36
C VAL A 372 26.15 9.34 -8.03
N PHE A 373 27.29 9.42 -8.74
CA PHE A 373 27.68 10.64 -9.47
C PHE A 373 26.64 11.05 -10.50
N SER A 374 26.09 10.10 -11.25
CA SER A 374 25.07 10.42 -12.25
C SER A 374 23.77 10.91 -11.63
N LEU A 375 23.30 10.31 -10.53
CA LEU A 375 22.10 10.77 -9.82
C LEU A 375 22.30 12.17 -9.23
N THR A 376 23.45 12.44 -8.61
CA THR A 376 23.80 13.79 -8.13
C THR A 376 23.84 14.80 -9.28
N GLY A 377 24.40 14.42 -10.44
CA GLY A 377 24.38 15.25 -11.65
C GLY A 377 22.96 15.59 -12.13
N GLN A 378 22.03 14.62 -12.09
CA GLN A 378 20.62 14.85 -12.42
C GLN A 378 19.95 15.85 -11.48
N PHE A 379 20.20 15.74 -10.17
CA PHE A 379 19.66 16.68 -9.19
C PHE A 379 20.23 18.09 -9.37
N LEU A 380 21.53 18.22 -9.67
CA LEU A 380 22.16 19.53 -9.94
C LEU A 380 21.59 20.19 -11.20
N VAL A 381 21.38 19.43 -12.28
CA VAL A 381 20.71 19.94 -13.48
C VAL A 381 19.27 20.36 -13.16
N ALA A 382 18.54 19.56 -12.38
CA ALA A 382 17.20 19.90 -11.93
C ALA A 382 17.18 21.20 -11.11
N TRP A 383 18.10 21.34 -10.17
CA TRP A 383 18.25 22.56 -9.39
C TRP A 383 18.57 23.77 -10.27
N ALA A 384 19.56 23.67 -11.16
CA ALA A 384 19.95 24.78 -12.04
C ALA A 384 18.81 25.27 -12.94
N LEU A 385 18.01 24.35 -13.49
CA LEU A 385 16.86 24.68 -14.31
C LEU A 385 15.71 25.29 -13.49
N LEU A 386 15.48 24.83 -12.26
CA LEU A 386 14.43 25.38 -11.40
C LEU A 386 14.84 26.73 -10.77
N ALA A 387 16.08 26.89 -10.32
CA ALA A 387 16.59 28.13 -9.74
C ALA A 387 16.57 29.29 -10.73
N SER A 388 16.97 29.04 -11.99
CA SER A 388 16.90 30.05 -13.06
C SER A 388 15.47 30.52 -13.36
N SER A 389 14.48 29.65 -13.14
CA SER A 389 13.07 30.03 -13.27
C SER A 389 12.51 30.82 -12.09
N TRP A 390 13.13 30.70 -10.91
CA TRP A 390 12.70 31.41 -9.70
C TRP A 390 13.26 32.84 -9.67
N GLY A 391 14.52 33.04 -10.07
CA GLY A 391 15.19 34.35 -10.10
C GLY A 391 14.68 35.31 -11.19
N ALA A 392 14.06 34.80 -12.26
CA ALA A 392 13.53 35.63 -13.34
C ALA A 392 12.29 36.48 -12.95
N GLY A 393 11.72 36.26 -11.76
CA GLY A 393 10.57 37.01 -11.25
C GLY A 393 10.91 38.26 -10.42
N SER A 394 12.18 38.48 -10.04
CA SER A 394 12.55 39.59 -9.14
C SER A 394 13.06 40.85 -9.86
N GLU A 395 13.40 40.78 -11.15
CA GLU A 395 13.95 41.92 -11.90
C GLU A 395 12.93 42.61 -12.84
N GLY A 396 11.76 42.01 -13.04
CA GLY A 396 10.62 42.66 -13.71
C GLY A 396 9.67 43.22 -12.67
N GLY A 397 9.34 44.52 -12.75
CA GLY A 397 8.49 45.21 -11.78
C GLY A 397 7.17 44.48 -11.50
N TRP A 398 6.48 44.89 -10.42
CA TRP A 398 5.23 44.35 -9.86
C TRP A 398 4.09 43.99 -10.85
N ASN A 399 4.21 44.32 -12.15
CA ASN A 399 3.32 43.93 -13.24
C ASN A 399 3.67 42.61 -13.95
N SER A 400 4.89 42.04 -13.82
CA SER A 400 5.17 40.66 -14.24
C SER A 400 4.77 39.70 -13.12
N GLY A 401 3.45 39.57 -12.91
CA GLY A 401 2.89 38.74 -11.85
C GLY A 401 3.32 37.27 -11.93
N TRP A 402 2.90 36.48 -10.94
CA TRP A 402 3.15 35.05 -10.77
C TRP A 402 3.24 34.19 -12.07
N ASN A 403 2.56 34.58 -13.15
CA ASN A 403 2.67 34.03 -14.50
C ASN A 403 4.07 34.09 -15.17
N GLY A 404 5.03 34.87 -14.65
CA GLY A 404 6.41 34.87 -15.16
C GLY A 404 7.29 33.79 -14.52
N VAL A 405 7.03 33.49 -13.24
CA VAL A 405 7.72 32.45 -12.45
C VAL A 405 7.20 31.08 -12.84
N TRP A 406 5.88 30.89 -12.78
CA TRP A 406 5.18 29.82 -13.49
C TRP A 406 5.29 30.19 -14.97
N ASN A 407 6.23 29.74 -15.78
CA ASN A 407 6.89 30.55 -16.81
C ASN A 407 8.11 29.78 -17.23
N GLY A 408 9.20 30.18 -16.58
CA GLY A 408 10.39 29.39 -16.45
C GLY A 408 10.14 28.01 -15.83
N ILE A 409 9.31 27.88 -14.77
CA ILE A 409 9.16 26.59 -14.07
C ILE A 409 8.64 25.50 -15.02
N TRP A 410 7.69 25.82 -15.91
CA TRP A 410 7.14 24.82 -16.84
C TRP A 410 8.18 24.36 -17.85
N LYS A 411 8.93 25.31 -18.44
CA LYS A 411 9.99 25.00 -19.41
C LYS A 411 11.04 24.09 -18.77
N SER A 412 11.42 24.38 -17.53
CA SER A 412 12.40 23.61 -16.77
C SER A 412 11.94 22.17 -16.51
N VAL A 413 10.67 21.95 -16.15
CA VAL A 413 10.16 20.59 -15.88
C VAL A 413 10.05 19.76 -17.17
N TRP A 414 9.67 20.35 -18.31
CA TRP A 414 9.69 19.67 -19.61
C TRP A 414 11.11 19.30 -20.05
N LEU A 415 12.07 20.20 -19.88
CA LEU A 415 13.49 19.91 -20.15
C LEU A 415 14.01 18.78 -19.27
N LEU A 416 13.60 18.73 -18.00
CA LEU A 416 13.94 17.63 -17.10
C LEU A 416 13.32 16.31 -17.54
N TRP A 417 12.06 16.32 -17.99
CA TRP A 417 11.44 15.13 -18.55
C TRP A 417 12.21 14.62 -19.79
N MET A 418 12.56 15.53 -20.71
CA MET A 418 13.37 15.20 -21.90
C MET A 418 14.74 14.64 -21.54
N LEU A 419 15.42 15.24 -20.55
CA LEU A 419 16.69 14.75 -20.03
C LEU A 419 16.55 13.32 -19.51
N GLN A 420 15.53 13.04 -18.68
CA GLN A 420 15.32 11.72 -18.10
C GLN A 420 15.00 10.66 -19.15
N VAL A 421 14.21 11.01 -20.17
CA VAL A 421 13.96 10.13 -21.32
C VAL A 421 15.25 9.88 -22.11
N GLY A 422 16.06 10.91 -22.36
CA GLY A 422 17.35 10.78 -23.03
C GLY A 422 18.32 9.87 -22.27
N LEU A 423 18.42 10.04 -20.95
CA LEU A 423 19.22 9.20 -20.07
C LEU A 423 18.75 7.75 -20.07
N ALA A 424 17.42 7.51 -20.05
CA ALA A 424 16.85 6.17 -20.12
C ALA A 424 17.22 5.44 -21.43
N VAL A 425 17.36 6.16 -22.54
CA VAL A 425 17.73 5.56 -23.83
C VAL A 425 19.25 5.35 -23.96
N VAL A 426 20.05 6.35 -23.57
CA VAL A 426 21.50 6.41 -23.86
C VAL A 426 22.34 5.63 -22.85
N MET A 427 21.97 5.63 -21.57
CA MET A 427 22.84 5.10 -20.51
C MET A 427 23.05 3.59 -20.64
N PRO A 428 24.26 3.03 -20.47
CA PRO A 428 24.52 1.60 -20.74
C PRO A 428 24.05 0.66 -19.60
N SER A 429 23.84 1.17 -18.39
CA SER A 429 23.48 0.36 -17.22
C SER A 429 21.97 0.18 -17.07
N ALA A 430 21.51 -1.06 -16.86
CA ALA A 430 20.10 -1.38 -16.63
C ALA A 430 19.54 -0.71 -15.35
N LEU A 431 20.36 -0.62 -14.28
CA LEU A 431 19.94 0.06 -13.04
C LEU A 431 19.74 1.56 -13.27
N HIS A 432 20.61 2.17 -14.08
CA HIS A 432 20.49 3.58 -14.42
C HIS A 432 19.24 3.84 -15.28
N ARG A 433 19.01 3.03 -16.32
CA ARG A 433 17.79 3.11 -17.15
C ARG A 433 16.51 2.97 -16.32
N PHE A 434 16.50 2.07 -15.36
CA PHE A 434 15.39 1.90 -14.42
C PHE A 434 15.16 3.19 -13.61
N MET A 435 16.21 3.81 -13.07
CA MET A 435 16.09 5.06 -12.31
C MET A 435 15.68 6.25 -13.19
N ALA A 436 16.26 6.39 -14.38
CA ALA A 436 15.92 7.45 -15.31
C ALA A 436 14.45 7.35 -15.76
N THR A 437 13.93 6.14 -16.00
CA THR A 437 12.50 5.95 -16.32
C THR A 437 11.58 6.21 -15.14
N LEU A 438 11.99 5.88 -13.91
CA LEU A 438 11.26 6.25 -12.68
C LEU A 438 11.17 7.78 -12.54
N LEU A 439 12.30 8.48 -12.67
CA LEU A 439 12.37 9.93 -12.57
C LEU A 439 11.65 10.63 -13.73
N ALA A 440 11.66 10.04 -14.94
CA ALA A 440 10.86 10.51 -16.07
C ALA A 440 9.35 10.47 -15.76
N CYS A 441 8.87 9.44 -15.04
CA CYS A 441 7.46 9.39 -14.63
C CYS A 441 7.10 10.52 -13.67
N ILE A 442 7.97 10.81 -12.70
CA ILE A 442 7.77 11.91 -11.73
C ILE A 442 7.83 13.26 -12.45
N ALA A 443 8.80 13.47 -13.34
CA ALA A 443 8.91 14.69 -14.14
C ALA A 443 7.70 14.88 -15.06
N LEU A 444 7.19 13.81 -15.69
CA LEU A 444 5.97 13.87 -16.51
C LEU A 444 4.75 14.28 -15.67
N TYR A 445 4.61 13.68 -14.49
CA TYR A 445 3.56 14.04 -13.56
C TYR A 445 3.63 15.52 -13.17
N MET A 446 4.80 16.00 -12.75
CA MET A 446 4.98 17.41 -12.39
C MET A 446 4.72 18.34 -13.58
N ALA A 447 5.18 18.00 -14.79
CA ALA A 447 4.94 18.78 -16.00
C ALA A 447 3.44 18.96 -16.29
N LEU A 448 2.68 17.88 -16.13
CA LEU A 448 1.23 17.89 -16.34
C LEU A 448 0.47 18.51 -15.17
N ALA A 449 0.92 18.32 -13.92
CA ALA A 449 0.33 18.91 -12.73
C ALA A 449 0.35 20.45 -12.81
N LEU A 450 1.46 21.03 -13.29
CA LEU A 450 1.58 22.47 -13.55
C LEU A 450 0.55 23.02 -14.55
N HIS A 451 -0.04 22.16 -15.39
CA HIS A 451 -1.10 22.51 -16.34
C HIS A 451 -2.50 22.10 -15.84
N GLY A 452 -2.63 21.64 -14.59
CA GLY A 452 -3.88 21.09 -14.04
C GLY A 452 -4.27 19.74 -14.65
N MET A 453 -3.33 19.02 -15.26
CA MET A 453 -3.53 17.74 -15.95
C MET A 453 -2.78 16.58 -15.27
N GLY A 454 -2.28 16.73 -14.04
CA GLY A 454 -1.42 15.75 -13.36
C GLY A 454 -1.99 14.33 -13.34
N VAL A 455 -3.31 14.19 -13.18
CA VAL A 455 -4.02 12.90 -13.20
C VAL A 455 -3.82 12.14 -14.52
N ALA A 456 -3.71 12.86 -15.65
CA ALA A 456 -3.50 12.26 -16.98
C ALA A 456 -2.14 11.56 -17.13
N ALA A 457 -1.15 11.94 -16.30
CA ALA A 457 0.15 11.28 -16.28
C ALA A 457 0.03 9.77 -16.02
N SER A 458 -0.86 9.38 -15.10
CA SER A 458 -1.06 7.96 -14.77
C SER A 458 -1.56 7.13 -15.96
N GLY A 459 -2.46 7.69 -16.78
CA GLY A 459 -2.95 7.05 -18.00
C GLY A 459 -1.89 6.93 -19.09
N LEU A 460 -1.09 7.98 -19.30
CA LEU A 460 0.03 7.97 -20.25
C LEU A 460 1.12 6.98 -19.85
N ILE A 461 1.49 6.96 -18.56
CA ILE A 461 2.49 6.04 -18.03
C ILE A 461 1.99 4.60 -18.17
N LEU A 462 0.71 4.31 -17.88
CA LEU A 462 0.15 2.97 -18.09
C LEU A 462 0.24 2.51 -19.55
N LEU A 463 -0.09 3.38 -20.51
CA LEU A 463 0.06 3.06 -21.93
C LEU A 463 1.53 2.78 -22.29
N ALA A 464 2.47 3.54 -21.74
CA ALA A 464 3.90 3.29 -21.90
C ALA A 464 4.34 1.95 -21.28
N VAL A 465 3.81 1.59 -20.10
CA VAL A 465 4.05 0.29 -19.47
C VAL A 465 3.56 -0.83 -20.40
N VAL A 466 2.32 -0.77 -20.87
CA VAL A 466 1.75 -1.79 -21.77
C VAL A 466 2.56 -1.86 -23.07
N SER A 467 2.99 -0.73 -23.63
CA SER A 467 3.73 -0.70 -24.90
C SER A 467 5.15 -1.26 -24.80
N VAL A 468 5.89 -0.94 -23.74
CA VAL A 468 7.24 -1.47 -23.51
C VAL A 468 7.20 -2.97 -23.27
N TRP A 469 6.29 -3.44 -22.41
CA TRP A 469 6.15 -4.88 -22.15
C TRP A 469 5.61 -5.63 -23.38
N HIS A 470 4.76 -4.99 -24.17
CA HIS A 470 4.35 -5.53 -25.47
C HIS A 470 5.55 -5.66 -26.40
N GLY A 471 6.37 -4.62 -26.55
CA GLY A 471 7.59 -4.65 -27.37
C GLY A 471 8.54 -5.76 -26.93
N TYR A 472 8.76 -5.88 -25.62
CA TYR A 472 9.58 -6.93 -25.02
C TYR A 472 9.10 -8.33 -25.41
N SER A 473 7.80 -8.61 -25.29
CA SER A 473 7.23 -9.91 -25.65
C SER A 473 7.25 -10.22 -27.16
N CYS A 474 7.41 -9.21 -28.01
CA CYS A 474 7.57 -9.37 -29.45
C CYS A 474 9.04 -9.44 -29.88
N GLY A 475 9.99 -9.51 -28.93
CA GLY A 475 11.42 -9.52 -29.22
C GLY A 475 11.97 -8.22 -29.78
N ARG A 476 11.28 -7.08 -29.59
CA ARG A 476 11.75 -5.77 -30.07
C ARG A 476 12.77 -5.18 -29.11
N GLY A 477 13.91 -4.71 -29.64
CA GLY A 477 14.95 -4.00 -28.90
C GLY A 477 15.80 -4.89 -27.98
N HIS A 478 16.72 -4.27 -27.24
CA HIS A 478 17.59 -5.02 -26.32
C HIS A 478 16.81 -5.48 -25.08
N PRO A 479 16.89 -6.77 -24.70
CA PRO A 479 16.06 -7.34 -23.64
C PRO A 479 16.34 -6.70 -22.27
N GLU A 480 17.61 -6.40 -21.96
CA GLU A 480 17.98 -5.72 -20.71
C GLU A 480 17.42 -4.30 -20.63
N ALA A 481 17.37 -3.58 -21.76
CA ALA A 481 16.85 -2.23 -21.85
C ALA A 481 15.35 -2.20 -21.59
N MET A 482 14.62 -3.04 -22.33
CA MET A 482 13.16 -3.14 -22.27
C MET A 482 12.71 -3.58 -20.88
N HIS A 483 13.43 -4.51 -20.25
CA HIS A 483 13.13 -4.93 -18.88
C HIS A 483 13.38 -3.81 -17.86
N ALA A 484 14.47 -3.05 -18.01
CA ALA A 484 14.77 -1.91 -17.14
C ALA A 484 13.71 -0.80 -17.28
N TRP A 485 13.34 -0.44 -18.52
CA TRP A 485 12.28 0.53 -18.80
C TRP A 485 10.93 0.07 -18.27
N GLY A 486 10.57 -1.18 -18.53
CA GLY A 486 9.30 -1.76 -18.08
C GLY A 486 9.15 -1.75 -16.56
N LEU A 487 10.23 -2.05 -15.83
CA LEU A 487 10.25 -1.98 -14.36
C LEU A 487 10.22 -0.53 -13.84
N GLY A 488 10.98 0.37 -14.46
CA GLY A 488 11.04 1.77 -13.99
C GLY A 488 9.75 2.53 -14.26
N LEU A 489 9.10 2.29 -15.41
CA LEU A 489 7.74 2.78 -15.69
C LEU A 489 6.69 2.19 -14.73
N LEU A 490 6.80 0.90 -14.39
CA LEU A 490 5.89 0.24 -13.45
C LEU A 490 6.02 0.83 -12.03
N MET A 491 7.25 1.04 -11.55
CA MET A 491 7.50 1.69 -10.26
C MET A 491 7.14 3.19 -10.29
N GLY A 492 7.35 3.85 -11.43
CA GLY A 492 6.96 5.24 -11.64
C GLY A 492 5.45 5.43 -11.61
N LEU A 493 4.69 4.52 -12.21
CA LEU A 493 3.25 4.48 -12.11
C LEU A 493 2.79 4.29 -10.65
N LEU A 494 3.42 3.36 -9.92
CA LEU A 494 3.16 3.12 -8.50
C LEU A 494 3.44 4.39 -7.66
N ALA A 495 4.55 5.08 -7.92
CA ALA A 495 4.91 6.31 -7.23
C ALA A 495 3.93 7.45 -7.54
N VAL A 496 3.64 7.71 -8.82
CA VAL A 496 2.72 8.78 -9.25
C VAL A 496 1.32 8.54 -8.72
N GLN A 497 0.82 7.31 -8.80
CA GLN A 497 -0.52 6.96 -8.30
C GLN A 497 -0.56 6.98 -6.77
N GLY A 498 0.51 6.57 -6.10
CA GLY A 498 0.66 6.73 -4.65
C GLY A 498 0.60 8.18 -4.20
N VAL A 499 1.33 9.08 -4.90
CA VAL A 499 1.30 10.53 -4.68
C VAL A 499 -0.11 11.09 -4.90
N LEU A 500 -0.73 10.78 -6.05
CA LEU A 500 -2.09 11.21 -6.41
C LEU A 500 -3.14 10.82 -5.37
N TYR A 501 -3.03 9.63 -4.78
CA TYR A 501 -4.01 9.13 -3.82
C TYR A 501 -3.70 9.50 -2.37
N ALA A 502 -2.43 9.58 -1.98
CA ALA A 502 -2.03 9.90 -0.61
C ALA A 502 -2.15 11.39 -0.29
N LEU A 503 -1.86 12.27 -1.25
CA LEU A 503 -1.87 13.73 -1.02
C LEU A 503 -3.24 14.38 -1.25
N ALA A 504 -4.27 13.59 -1.54
CA ALA A 504 -5.57 14.03 -2.07
C ALA A 504 -5.43 14.88 -3.36
N PRO A 505 -6.44 14.92 -4.26
CA PRO A 505 -6.36 15.73 -5.48
C PRO A 505 -6.16 17.22 -5.19
N SER A 506 -6.49 17.67 -3.99
CA SER A 506 -6.31 19.06 -3.56
C SER A 506 -4.93 19.34 -2.98
N GLY A 507 -4.16 18.39 -2.42
CA GLY A 507 -2.94 18.73 -1.68
C GLY A 507 -1.83 19.28 -2.57
N LEU A 508 -1.36 18.50 -3.56
CA LEU A 508 -0.27 18.93 -4.43
C LEU A 508 -0.71 20.00 -5.44
N ASP A 509 -1.91 19.88 -5.99
CA ASP A 509 -2.43 20.85 -6.95
C ASP A 509 -2.78 22.20 -6.27
N SER A 510 -3.17 22.22 -4.98
CA SER A 510 -3.30 23.47 -4.22
C SER A 510 -1.95 24.07 -3.83
N LEU A 511 -0.98 23.24 -3.44
CA LEU A 511 0.40 23.69 -3.19
C LEU A 511 1.02 24.31 -4.45
N LEU A 512 0.71 23.76 -5.62
CA LEU A 512 1.15 24.30 -6.92
C LEU A 512 0.24 25.44 -7.42
N GLY A 513 -0.83 25.79 -6.71
CA GLY A 513 -1.77 26.84 -7.13
C GLY A 513 -2.52 26.54 -8.45
N THR A 514 -2.51 25.29 -8.91
CA THR A 514 -3.01 24.87 -10.21
C THR A 514 -4.28 24.04 -10.07
N VAL A 515 -5.41 24.71 -9.89
CA VAL A 515 -6.71 24.02 -9.96
C VAL A 515 -6.97 23.61 -11.41
N PRO A 516 -7.31 22.34 -11.70
CA PRO A 516 -7.68 21.91 -13.04
C PRO A 516 -8.80 22.80 -13.59
N ARG A 517 -8.56 23.49 -14.72
CA ARG A 517 -9.60 24.31 -15.39
C ARG A 517 -10.78 23.46 -15.88
N TRP A 518 -10.53 22.19 -16.20
CA TRP A 518 -11.51 21.23 -16.72
C TRP A 518 -11.35 19.85 -16.07
N PRO A 519 -11.68 19.67 -14.78
CA PRO A 519 -11.42 18.43 -14.03
C PRO A 519 -12.16 17.23 -14.63
N GLY A 520 -13.36 17.44 -15.18
CA GLY A 520 -14.11 16.41 -15.91
C GLY A 520 -13.40 15.92 -17.18
N LEU A 521 -12.83 16.85 -17.97
CA LEU A 521 -12.10 16.53 -19.20
C LEU A 521 -10.80 15.77 -18.88
N VAL A 522 -10.03 16.24 -17.89
CA VAL A 522 -8.77 15.59 -17.47
C VAL A 522 -9.04 14.16 -16.98
N ARG A 523 -10.10 13.97 -16.18
CA ARG A 523 -10.56 12.63 -15.78
C ARG A 523 -10.97 11.80 -17.00
N GLY A 524 -11.77 12.37 -17.91
CA GLY A 524 -12.16 11.74 -19.17
C GLY A 524 -10.97 11.24 -19.97
N VAL A 525 -9.98 12.10 -20.24
CA VAL A 525 -8.75 11.74 -20.95
C VAL A 525 -8.01 10.61 -20.23
N THR A 526 -7.80 10.73 -18.92
CA THR A 526 -7.12 9.67 -18.14
C THR A 526 -7.84 8.33 -18.25
N THR A 527 -9.17 8.35 -18.20
CA THR A 527 -10.01 7.14 -18.26
C THR A 527 -10.03 6.53 -19.64
N LEU A 528 -9.98 7.34 -20.70
CA LEU A 528 -9.83 6.89 -22.08
C LEU A 528 -8.46 6.26 -22.31
N LEU A 529 -7.39 6.87 -21.79
CA LEU A 529 -6.03 6.31 -21.90
C LEU A 529 -5.92 4.98 -21.15
N ALA A 530 -6.41 4.92 -19.90
CA ALA A 530 -6.35 3.70 -19.10
C ALA A 530 -7.31 2.61 -19.59
N GLY A 531 -8.50 3.00 -20.05
CA GLY A 531 -9.46 2.11 -20.71
C GLY A 531 -8.93 1.57 -22.04
N GLY A 532 -8.26 2.41 -22.83
CA GLY A 532 -7.57 2.02 -24.06
C GLY A 532 -6.44 1.02 -23.78
N ALA A 533 -5.64 1.24 -22.73
CA ALA A 533 -4.63 0.30 -22.27
C ALA A 533 -5.24 -1.06 -21.86
N LEU A 534 -6.34 -1.05 -21.11
CA LEU A 534 -7.08 -2.25 -20.72
C LEU A 534 -7.62 -3.00 -21.96
N LEU A 535 -8.28 -2.29 -22.87
CA LEU A 535 -8.81 -2.85 -24.11
C LEU A 535 -7.70 -3.42 -24.99
N TRP A 536 -6.53 -2.79 -25.03
CA TRP A 536 -5.38 -3.30 -25.76
C TRP A 536 -4.87 -4.62 -25.18
N VAL A 537 -4.73 -4.71 -23.85
CA VAL A 537 -4.33 -5.95 -23.17
C VAL A 537 -5.38 -7.05 -23.39
N VAL A 538 -6.67 -6.72 -23.30
CA VAL A 538 -7.78 -7.67 -23.54
C VAL A 538 -7.81 -8.12 -25.00
N HIS A 539 -7.67 -7.20 -25.97
CA HIS A 539 -7.62 -7.51 -27.39
C HIS A 539 -6.48 -8.49 -27.70
N ARG A 540 -5.31 -8.21 -27.14
CA ARG A 540 -4.15 -9.10 -27.28
C ARG A 540 -4.40 -10.47 -26.65
N ALA A 541 -4.96 -10.52 -25.45
CA ALA A 541 -5.30 -11.78 -24.79
C ALA A 541 -6.29 -12.58 -25.66
N LEU A 542 -7.34 -11.94 -26.21
CA LEU A 542 -8.35 -12.59 -27.04
C LEU A 542 -7.78 -13.11 -28.37
N ASN A 543 -6.94 -12.33 -29.05
CA ASN A 543 -6.29 -12.75 -30.29
C ASN A 543 -5.35 -13.94 -30.07
N ALA A 544 -4.62 -13.97 -28.94
CA ALA A 544 -3.80 -15.11 -28.58
C ALA A 544 -4.63 -16.38 -28.28
N CYS A 545 -5.91 -16.24 -27.95
CA CYS A 545 -6.74 -17.36 -27.52
C CYS A 545 -7.64 -17.98 -28.59
N ALA A 546 -7.84 -17.32 -29.74
CA ALA A 546 -8.84 -17.72 -30.75
C ALA A 546 -10.21 -18.07 -30.13
N LEU A 547 -10.64 -17.31 -29.10
CA LEU A 547 -11.87 -17.60 -28.36
C LEU A 547 -13.11 -17.50 -29.27
N PRO A 548 -14.18 -18.28 -28.97
CA PRO A 548 -15.45 -18.17 -29.69
C PRO A 548 -15.96 -16.72 -29.73
N SER A 549 -16.59 -16.33 -30.84
CA SER A 549 -17.06 -14.97 -31.10
C SER A 549 -17.97 -14.39 -30.01
N THR A 550 -18.66 -15.25 -29.24
CA THR A 550 -19.50 -14.84 -28.11
C THR A 550 -18.70 -14.52 -26.84
N SER A 551 -17.71 -15.34 -26.49
CA SER A 551 -16.83 -15.10 -25.34
C SER A 551 -15.93 -13.88 -25.53
N SER A 552 -15.45 -13.67 -26.76
CA SER A 552 -14.71 -12.48 -27.15
C SER A 552 -15.55 -11.21 -27.00
N ARG A 553 -16.80 -11.20 -27.50
CA ARG A 553 -17.75 -10.09 -27.32
C ARG A 553 -18.04 -9.78 -25.84
N LEU A 554 -18.23 -10.81 -25.01
CA LEU A 554 -18.46 -10.63 -23.57
C LEU A 554 -17.23 -10.04 -22.85
N ALA A 555 -16.02 -10.45 -23.21
CA ALA A 555 -14.79 -9.91 -22.64
C ALA A 555 -14.58 -8.43 -23.03
N TYR A 556 -14.83 -8.07 -24.29
CA TYR A 556 -14.83 -6.66 -24.72
C TYR A 556 -15.90 -5.85 -24.00
N ALA A 557 -17.12 -6.38 -23.87
CA ALA A 557 -18.20 -5.70 -23.16
C ALA A 557 -17.84 -5.46 -21.69
N ALA A 558 -17.25 -6.46 -21.01
CA ALA A 558 -16.80 -6.31 -19.62
C ALA A 558 -15.64 -5.31 -19.50
N ALA A 559 -14.68 -5.32 -20.43
CA ALA A 559 -13.58 -4.36 -20.45
C ALA A 559 -14.06 -2.93 -20.72
N LEU A 560 -14.98 -2.75 -21.66
CA LEU A 560 -15.60 -1.46 -21.98
C LEU A 560 -16.44 -0.94 -20.81
N PHE A 561 -17.23 -1.81 -20.18
CA PHE A 561 -17.99 -1.48 -18.98
C PHE A 561 -17.06 -1.07 -17.84
N THR A 562 -15.97 -1.81 -17.60
CA THR A 562 -14.98 -1.47 -16.58
C THR A 562 -14.29 -0.13 -16.89
N ALA A 563 -13.97 0.14 -18.15
CA ALA A 563 -13.42 1.42 -18.58
C ALA A 563 -14.40 2.58 -18.36
N GLY A 564 -15.69 2.38 -18.61
CA GLY A 564 -16.75 3.36 -18.31
C GLY A 564 -16.89 3.62 -16.81
N VAL A 565 -16.94 2.57 -15.98
CA VAL A 565 -16.97 2.69 -14.51
C VAL A 565 -15.69 3.35 -13.98
N ALA A 566 -14.54 3.16 -14.64
CA ALA A 566 -13.28 3.77 -14.23
C ALA A 566 -13.30 5.32 -14.30
N PHE A 567 -14.26 5.93 -15.00
CA PHE A 567 -14.51 7.38 -14.90
C PHE A 567 -14.87 7.80 -13.47
N TYR A 568 -15.66 6.98 -12.78
CA TYR A 568 -16.03 7.16 -11.39
C TYR A 568 -15.10 6.43 -10.42
N VAL A 569 -14.23 5.55 -10.91
CA VAL A 569 -13.25 4.85 -10.07
C VAL A 569 -11.87 4.96 -10.73
N PRO A 570 -11.23 6.15 -10.65
CA PRO A 570 -9.91 6.34 -11.24
C PRO A 570 -8.95 5.28 -10.69
N GLY A 571 -8.24 4.58 -11.57
CA GLY A 571 -7.29 3.51 -11.20
C GLY A 571 -7.84 2.08 -11.26
N LEU A 572 -9.16 1.89 -11.38
CA LEU A 572 -9.76 0.55 -11.54
C LEU A 572 -9.25 -0.14 -12.82
N SER A 573 -9.30 0.56 -13.94
CA SER A 573 -8.79 0.10 -15.24
C SER A 573 -7.28 -0.11 -15.22
N THR A 574 -6.53 0.75 -14.53
CA THR A 574 -5.06 0.66 -14.35
C THR A 574 -4.67 -0.64 -13.65
N GLY A 575 -5.27 -0.91 -12.49
CA GLY A 575 -5.01 -2.13 -11.73
C GLY A 575 -5.36 -3.39 -12.54
N LEU A 576 -6.55 -3.41 -13.17
CA LEU A 576 -6.99 -4.56 -13.97
C LEU A 576 -6.09 -4.79 -15.20
N ALA A 577 -5.69 -3.73 -15.91
CA ALA A 577 -4.81 -3.83 -17.07
C ALA A 577 -3.46 -4.45 -16.69
N LEU A 578 -2.86 -4.03 -15.58
CA LEU A 578 -1.59 -4.60 -15.09
C LEU A 578 -1.73 -6.03 -14.58
N LEU A 579 -2.86 -6.38 -13.96
CA LEU A 579 -3.13 -7.76 -13.56
C LEU A 579 -3.20 -8.69 -14.78
N LEU A 580 -3.93 -8.27 -15.83
CA LEU A 580 -4.02 -9.04 -17.07
C LEU A 580 -2.67 -9.09 -17.80
N LEU A 581 -1.94 -7.96 -17.87
CA LEU A 581 -0.62 -7.88 -18.50
C LEU A 581 0.41 -8.76 -17.76
N GLY A 582 0.47 -8.67 -16.44
CA GLY A 582 1.41 -9.47 -15.64
C GLY A 582 1.13 -10.96 -15.75
N TYR A 583 -0.15 -11.35 -15.87
CA TYR A 583 -0.51 -12.73 -16.19
C TYR A 583 -0.06 -13.13 -17.61
N ALA A 584 -0.29 -12.28 -18.60
CA ALA A 584 0.11 -12.51 -19.99
C ALA A 584 1.61 -12.81 -20.12
N LEU A 585 2.41 -12.09 -19.34
CA LEU A 585 3.87 -12.17 -19.37
C LEU A 585 4.43 -13.20 -18.39
N GLY A 586 3.61 -13.84 -17.55
CA GLY A 586 4.08 -14.69 -16.47
C GLY A 586 4.90 -13.96 -15.38
N GLN A 587 4.82 -12.63 -15.31
CA GLN A 587 5.63 -11.81 -14.41
C GLN A 587 4.91 -11.50 -13.11
N ARG A 588 5.38 -12.13 -12.02
CA ARG A 588 4.84 -11.96 -10.67
C ARG A 588 4.95 -10.54 -10.13
N LEU A 589 5.98 -9.79 -10.55
CA LEU A 589 6.19 -8.42 -10.09
C LEU A 589 5.14 -7.48 -10.68
N VAL A 590 4.88 -7.55 -11.99
CA VAL A 590 3.82 -6.77 -12.66
C VAL A 590 2.45 -7.11 -12.06
N LEU A 591 2.17 -8.40 -11.83
CA LEU A 591 0.96 -8.84 -11.12
C LEU A 591 0.85 -8.23 -9.72
N GLY A 592 1.92 -8.31 -8.92
CA GLY A 592 1.95 -7.80 -7.56
C GLY A 592 1.70 -6.30 -7.50
N VAL A 593 2.34 -5.53 -8.38
CA VAL A 593 2.11 -4.08 -8.48
C VAL A 593 0.69 -3.77 -8.94
N GLY A 594 0.14 -4.54 -9.89
CA GLY A 594 -1.26 -4.44 -10.30
C GLY A 594 -2.23 -4.63 -9.13
N VAL A 595 -1.98 -5.60 -8.23
CA VAL A 595 -2.79 -5.78 -7.01
C VAL A 595 -2.68 -4.56 -6.10
N VAL A 596 -1.46 -4.08 -5.83
CA VAL A 596 -1.23 -2.92 -4.94
C VAL A 596 -1.95 -1.68 -5.48
N LEU A 597 -1.79 -1.38 -6.77
CA LEU A 597 -2.44 -0.25 -7.42
C LEU A 597 -3.97 -0.36 -7.42
N TRP A 598 -4.49 -1.57 -7.59
CA TRP A 598 -5.94 -1.82 -7.50
C TRP A 598 -6.47 -1.60 -6.08
N LEU A 599 -5.75 -2.06 -5.05
CA LEU A 599 -6.11 -1.80 -3.65
C LEU A 599 -6.02 -0.32 -3.29
N MET A 600 -4.99 0.39 -3.77
CA MET A 600 -4.87 1.84 -3.58
C MET A 600 -6.03 2.59 -4.24
N ALA A 601 -6.45 2.19 -5.46
CA ALA A 601 -7.60 2.78 -6.13
C ALA A 601 -8.91 2.56 -5.35
N LEU A 602 -9.11 1.36 -4.79
CA LEU A 602 -10.27 1.07 -3.92
C LEU A 602 -10.24 1.90 -2.62
N GLY A 603 -9.07 2.07 -2.02
CA GLY A 603 -8.90 2.93 -0.84
C GLY A 603 -9.24 4.39 -1.15
N HIS A 604 -8.72 4.93 -2.26
CA HIS A 604 -9.02 6.29 -2.70
C HIS A 604 -10.50 6.48 -3.03
N TYR A 605 -11.16 5.48 -3.64
CA TYR A 605 -12.58 5.52 -3.95
C TYR A 605 -13.46 5.76 -2.73
N TYR A 606 -13.08 5.25 -1.55
CA TYR A 606 -13.77 5.53 -0.30
C TYR A 606 -13.78 7.03 0.03
N TYR A 607 -12.61 7.67 -0.05
CA TYR A 607 -12.41 9.09 0.28
C TYR A 607 -12.87 10.06 -0.82
N TRP A 608 -13.36 9.57 -1.96
CA TRP A 608 -13.81 10.46 -3.03
C TRP A 608 -15.19 11.06 -2.74
N LEU A 609 -15.26 12.34 -2.40
CA LEU A 609 -16.48 13.00 -1.89
C LEU A 609 -17.49 13.40 -2.98
N ASP A 610 -17.10 13.44 -4.26
CA ASP A 610 -17.99 13.88 -5.35
C ASP A 610 -19.20 12.94 -5.56
N LEU A 611 -19.06 11.67 -5.20
CA LEU A 611 -20.15 10.68 -5.27
C LEU A 611 -20.68 10.34 -3.88
N SER A 612 -22.01 10.33 -3.74
CA SER A 612 -22.65 9.81 -2.54
C SER A 612 -22.31 8.34 -2.32
N LEU A 613 -22.22 7.92 -1.05
CA LEU A 613 -21.98 6.51 -0.68
C LEU A 613 -23.04 5.58 -1.30
N LEU A 614 -24.28 6.05 -1.43
CA LEU A 614 -25.33 5.33 -2.15
C LEU A 614 -24.98 5.12 -3.63
N ALA A 615 -24.61 6.17 -4.36
CA ALA A 615 -24.22 6.04 -5.77
C ALA A 615 -23.02 5.10 -5.92
N LYS A 616 -22.05 5.15 -4.99
CA LYS A 616 -20.92 4.21 -4.98
C LYS A 616 -21.36 2.76 -4.81
N SER A 617 -22.30 2.51 -3.90
CA SER A 617 -22.85 1.17 -3.70
C SER A 617 -23.57 0.64 -4.94
N GLY A 618 -24.36 1.49 -5.61
CA GLY A 618 -25.10 1.13 -6.83
C GLY A 618 -24.17 0.76 -7.98
N LEU A 619 -23.10 1.53 -8.21
CA LEU A 619 -22.11 1.25 -9.25
C LEU A 619 -21.40 -0.09 -9.02
N LEU A 620 -20.98 -0.35 -7.78
CA LEU A 620 -20.33 -1.62 -7.43
C LEU A 620 -21.30 -2.81 -7.48
N LEU A 621 -22.57 -2.60 -7.13
CA LEU A 621 -23.61 -3.62 -7.26
C LEU A 621 -23.83 -4.00 -8.73
N LEU A 622 -23.99 -3.01 -9.60
CA LEU A 622 -24.14 -3.22 -11.05
C LEU A 622 -22.93 -3.92 -11.64
N LEU A 623 -21.71 -3.50 -11.28
CA LEU A 623 -20.47 -4.15 -11.69
C LEU A 623 -20.41 -5.61 -11.21
N GLY A 624 -20.75 -5.87 -9.94
CA GLY A 624 -20.78 -7.20 -9.36
C GLY A 624 -21.74 -8.14 -10.09
N ILE A 625 -22.97 -7.68 -10.33
CA ILE A 625 -24.01 -8.43 -11.05
C ILE A 625 -23.58 -8.67 -12.51
N ALA A 626 -23.09 -7.65 -13.21
CA ALA A 626 -22.67 -7.77 -14.60
C ALA A 626 -21.53 -8.79 -14.77
N VAL A 627 -20.52 -8.73 -13.91
CA VAL A 627 -19.35 -9.64 -13.95
C VAL A 627 -19.75 -11.08 -13.62
N LEU A 628 -20.60 -11.29 -12.61
CA LEU A 628 -21.10 -12.63 -12.26
C LEU A 628 -22.09 -13.17 -13.30
N GLY A 629 -22.90 -12.31 -13.91
CA GLY A 629 -23.79 -12.64 -15.02
C GLY A 629 -23.01 -13.12 -16.25
N ALA A 630 -21.95 -12.38 -16.63
CA ALA A 630 -21.03 -12.78 -17.70
C ALA A 630 -20.40 -14.15 -17.44
N ARG A 631 -19.96 -14.42 -16.20
CA ARG A 631 -19.49 -15.75 -15.79
C ARG A 631 -20.58 -16.81 -15.95
N GLY A 632 -21.80 -16.54 -15.47
CA GLY A 632 -22.93 -17.48 -15.53
C GLY A 632 -23.23 -17.92 -16.96
N LEU A 633 -23.24 -16.97 -17.90
CA LEU A 633 -23.44 -17.22 -19.32
C LEU A 633 -22.32 -18.08 -19.92
N LEU A 634 -21.07 -17.85 -19.52
CA LEU A 634 -19.93 -18.63 -19.99
C LEU A 634 -19.88 -20.03 -19.37
N ALA A 635 -20.31 -20.19 -18.12
CA ALA A 635 -20.28 -21.46 -17.39
C ALA A 635 -21.42 -22.41 -17.80
N ARG A 636 -22.55 -21.89 -18.31
CA ARG A 636 -23.68 -22.69 -18.82
C ARG A 636 -23.30 -23.60 -20.01
N ARG A 637 -22.12 -23.42 -20.62
CA ARG A 637 -21.66 -24.17 -21.80
C ARG A 637 -20.53 -25.16 -21.53
N ALA A 638 -20.11 -25.35 -20.28
CA ALA A 638 -18.96 -26.20 -19.93
C ALA A 638 -19.33 -27.24 -18.87
N HIS A 639 -20.44 -27.96 -19.06
CA HIS A 639 -20.86 -28.99 -18.12
C HIS A 639 -20.86 -30.37 -18.77
N GLU A 640 -19.72 -31.05 -18.68
CA GLU A 640 -19.69 -32.52 -18.72
C GLU A 640 -18.52 -33.07 -17.90
N ALA A 641 -18.82 -34.19 -17.25
CA ALA A 641 -17.96 -35.14 -16.54
C ALA A 641 -17.03 -34.61 -15.43
N ASP A 642 -17.24 -35.07 -14.18
CA ASP A 642 -16.26 -35.99 -13.62
C ASP A 642 -16.80 -36.74 -12.37
N SER A 643 -16.74 -38.06 -12.45
CA SER A 643 -17.15 -39.04 -11.44
C SER A 643 -15.96 -39.43 -10.56
N ARG A 644 -15.71 -38.66 -9.49
CA ARG A 644 -14.78 -39.04 -8.39
C ARG A 644 -15.37 -38.68 -7.03
N LEU A 645 -16.53 -39.27 -6.72
CA LEU A 645 -17.49 -38.78 -5.72
C LEU A 645 -17.44 -39.48 -4.34
N GLN A 646 -16.65 -40.54 -4.14
CA GLN A 646 -16.72 -41.33 -2.91
C GLN A 646 -15.72 -40.89 -1.82
N GLU A 647 -14.44 -40.63 -2.13
CA GLU A 647 -13.47 -40.14 -1.11
C GLU A 647 -13.74 -38.70 -0.63
N ARG A 648 -14.49 -37.91 -1.40
CA ARG A 648 -14.89 -36.52 -1.05
C ARG A 648 -16.02 -36.45 -0.01
N ARG A 649 -16.77 -37.54 0.25
CA ARG A 649 -17.97 -37.53 1.11
C ARG A 649 -17.65 -37.32 2.59
N ALA A 650 -16.60 -37.96 3.11
CA ALA A 650 -16.24 -37.89 4.54
C ALA A 650 -15.61 -36.54 4.95
N ARG A 651 -14.83 -35.90 4.06
CA ARG A 651 -14.29 -34.54 4.31
C ARG A 651 -15.36 -33.45 4.21
N ALA A 652 -16.40 -33.66 3.41
CA ALA A 652 -17.48 -32.69 3.24
C ALA A 652 -18.42 -32.63 4.47
N SER A 653 -18.67 -33.75 5.16
CA SER A 653 -19.55 -33.75 6.35
C SER A 653 -18.92 -33.02 7.55
N ARG A 654 -17.65 -33.29 7.87
CA ARG A 654 -16.92 -32.57 8.94
C ARG A 654 -16.82 -31.08 8.68
N PHE A 655 -16.55 -30.70 7.43
CA PHE A 655 -16.54 -29.29 7.02
C PHE A 655 -17.91 -28.62 7.21
N ARG A 656 -19.01 -29.30 6.83
CA ARG A 656 -20.36 -28.77 6.96
C ARG A 656 -20.73 -28.52 8.42
N TRP A 657 -20.44 -29.47 9.31
CA TRP A 657 -20.67 -29.30 10.75
C TRP A 657 -19.80 -28.21 11.37
N ALA A 658 -18.51 -28.17 11.04
CA ALA A 658 -17.62 -27.11 11.50
C ALA A 658 -18.09 -25.72 11.01
N LEU A 659 -18.53 -25.61 9.76
CA LEU A 659 -19.06 -24.37 9.21
C LEU A 659 -20.35 -23.95 9.92
N MET A 660 -21.33 -24.85 10.06
CA MET A 660 -22.59 -24.58 10.76
C MET A 660 -22.36 -24.18 12.22
N LEU A 661 -21.51 -24.91 12.95
CA LEU A 661 -21.15 -24.58 14.33
C LEU A 661 -20.48 -23.21 14.42
N SER A 662 -19.50 -22.92 13.54
CA SER A 662 -18.84 -21.61 13.55
C SER A 662 -19.79 -20.46 13.21
N THR A 663 -20.71 -20.65 12.26
CA THR A 663 -21.72 -19.64 11.94
C THR A 663 -22.71 -19.44 13.08
N LEU A 664 -23.13 -20.53 13.76
CA LEU A 664 -23.99 -20.43 14.93
C LEU A 664 -23.31 -19.66 16.06
N LEU A 665 -22.02 -19.91 16.31
CA LEU A 665 -21.24 -19.15 17.30
C LEU A 665 -21.13 -17.67 16.92
N VAL A 666 -20.89 -17.35 15.65
CA VAL A 666 -20.83 -15.95 15.18
C VAL A 666 -22.18 -15.27 15.35
N LEU A 667 -23.28 -15.91 14.96
CA LEU A 667 -24.62 -15.35 15.12
C LEU A 667 -25.01 -15.21 16.59
N ALA A 668 -24.63 -16.17 17.44
CA ALA A 668 -24.84 -16.06 18.88
C ALA A 668 -24.08 -14.88 19.47
N ALA A 669 -22.79 -14.72 19.17
CA ALA A 669 -21.99 -13.59 19.64
C ALA A 669 -22.57 -12.24 19.21
N VAL A 670 -22.95 -12.11 17.94
CA VAL A 670 -23.58 -10.91 17.37
C VAL A 670 -24.91 -10.60 18.05
N ASN A 671 -25.80 -11.60 18.19
CA ASN A 671 -27.12 -11.38 18.77
C ASN A 671 -27.08 -11.18 20.29
N VAL A 672 -26.13 -11.78 21.00
CA VAL A 672 -25.89 -11.47 22.42
C VAL A 672 -25.44 -10.02 22.57
N ALA A 673 -24.53 -9.53 21.71
CA ALA A 673 -24.10 -8.13 21.73
C ALA A 673 -25.26 -7.16 21.41
N ILE A 674 -26.14 -7.52 20.46
CA ILE A 674 -27.36 -6.75 20.17
C ILE A 674 -28.31 -6.77 21.37
N TRP A 675 -28.55 -7.94 21.96
CA TRP A 675 -29.44 -8.09 23.10
C TRP A 675 -28.96 -7.32 24.32
N GLN A 676 -27.67 -7.36 24.64
CA GLN A 676 -27.08 -6.56 25.72
C GLN A 676 -27.34 -5.06 25.48
N LYS A 677 -27.14 -4.57 24.26
CA LYS A 677 -27.37 -3.17 23.91
C LYS A 677 -28.84 -2.76 23.93
N GLU A 678 -29.73 -3.61 23.43
CA GLU A 678 -31.18 -3.36 23.52
C GLU A 678 -31.66 -3.44 24.97
N ARG A 679 -31.10 -4.33 25.79
CA ARG A 679 -31.39 -4.39 27.22
C ARG A 679 -30.93 -3.13 27.94
N HIS A 680 -29.74 -2.61 27.63
CA HIS A 680 -29.29 -1.31 28.13
C HIS A 680 -30.21 -0.16 27.69
N LEU A 681 -30.74 -0.19 26.46
CA LEU A 681 -31.69 0.82 26.00
C LEU A 681 -33.09 0.69 26.65
N ALA A 682 -33.49 -0.52 27.04
CA ALA A 682 -34.81 -0.80 27.60
C ALA A 682 -34.87 -0.67 29.13
N GLU A 683 -33.81 -1.08 29.83
CA GLU A 683 -33.71 -1.11 31.29
C GLU A 683 -32.82 0.01 31.86
N GLY A 684 -32.01 0.67 31.02
CA GLY A 684 -31.10 1.72 31.45
C GLY A 684 -31.80 3.06 31.69
N GLU A 685 -31.23 3.85 32.59
CA GLU A 685 -31.65 5.23 32.84
C GLU A 685 -31.02 6.17 31.80
N ILE A 686 -31.83 7.02 31.18
CA ILE A 686 -31.37 7.95 30.14
C ILE A 686 -30.77 9.18 30.81
N VAL A 687 -29.48 9.39 30.60
CA VAL A 687 -28.76 10.58 31.08
C VAL A 687 -28.31 11.42 29.89
N TYR A 688 -28.65 12.70 29.90
CA TYR A 688 -28.16 13.65 28.92
C TYR A 688 -26.88 14.33 29.41
N LEU A 689 -25.88 14.44 28.54
CA LEU A 689 -24.67 15.19 28.81
C LEU A 689 -24.71 16.50 28.03
N ALA A 690 -24.65 17.62 28.74
CA ALA A 690 -24.55 18.92 28.11
C ALA A 690 -23.23 19.05 27.34
N LEU A 691 -23.31 19.47 26.08
CA LEU A 691 -22.14 19.82 25.28
C LEU A 691 -21.49 21.08 25.87
N ALA A 692 -20.16 21.10 25.93
CA ALA A 692 -19.44 22.30 26.32
C ALA A 692 -19.68 23.40 25.27
N PRO A 693 -19.82 24.68 25.65
CA PRO A 693 -19.89 25.78 24.70
C PRO A 693 -18.53 25.91 24.02
N VAL A 694 -18.40 25.35 22.80
CA VAL A 694 -17.21 25.49 21.97
C VAL A 694 -17.48 26.66 21.01
N ASP A 695 -16.63 27.69 21.05
CA ASP A 695 -16.59 28.72 20.01
C ASP A 695 -16.43 28.02 18.64
N PRO A 696 -17.29 28.30 17.64
CA PRO A 696 -17.22 27.64 16.35
C PRO A 696 -15.94 28.05 15.61
N ARG A 697 -14.85 27.32 15.84
CA ARG A 697 -13.66 27.42 14.99
C ARG A 697 -13.90 26.62 13.72
N SER A 698 -13.58 27.28 12.60
CA SER A 698 -13.49 26.80 11.22
C SER A 698 -14.08 25.42 10.90
N LEU A 699 -15.20 25.46 10.18
CA LEU A 699 -15.89 24.33 9.53
C LEU A 699 -14.96 23.46 8.65
N MET A 700 -13.79 23.96 8.25
CA MET A 700 -12.81 23.23 7.43
C MET A 700 -11.83 22.34 8.21
N GLN A 701 -11.74 22.46 9.54
CA GLN A 701 -10.74 21.73 10.34
C GLN A 701 -11.23 20.40 10.94
N GLY A 702 -12.51 20.06 10.79
CA GLY A 702 -13.05 18.77 11.26
C GLY A 702 -13.38 18.71 12.75
N ASP A 703 -13.26 19.82 13.48
CA ASP A 703 -13.50 19.92 14.93
C ASP A 703 -14.97 19.69 15.35
N TYR A 704 -15.92 19.64 14.41
CA TYR A 704 -17.34 19.37 14.71
C TYR A 704 -17.63 17.93 15.14
N MET A 705 -16.67 17.00 15.03
CA MET A 705 -16.86 15.60 15.44
C MET A 705 -16.26 15.25 16.81
N ALA A 706 -15.48 16.14 17.42
CA ALA A 706 -15.02 15.99 18.79
C ALA A 706 -16.03 16.67 19.73
N LEU A 707 -17.11 15.95 20.07
CA LEU A 707 -18.07 16.42 21.06
C LEU A 707 -17.37 16.49 22.44
N ASP A 708 -16.99 17.69 22.87
CA ASP A 708 -16.53 17.91 24.24
C ASP A 708 -17.76 18.16 25.13
N PHE A 709 -17.84 17.44 26.25
CA PHE A 709 -18.96 17.58 27.19
C PHE A 709 -18.56 18.52 28.33
N ALA A 710 -19.47 19.40 28.76
CA ALA A 710 -19.23 20.33 29.87
C ALA A 710 -18.81 19.57 31.15
N LEU A 711 -19.36 18.36 31.33
CA LEU A 711 -18.97 17.44 32.40
C LEU A 711 -17.50 17.00 32.31
N ALA A 712 -17.02 16.68 31.11
CA ALA A 712 -15.66 16.18 30.89
C ALA A 712 -14.60 17.26 31.15
N GLN A 713 -14.92 18.54 30.88
CA GLN A 713 -14.06 19.67 31.25
C GLN A 713 -13.96 19.84 32.76
N ARG A 714 -15.10 19.76 33.46
CA ARG A 714 -15.14 19.85 34.94
C ARG A 714 -14.39 18.71 35.61
N LEU A 715 -14.51 17.50 35.06
CA LEU A 715 -13.75 16.34 35.52
C LEU A 715 -12.24 16.54 35.35
N ARG A 716 -11.81 17.01 34.18
CA ARG A 716 -10.39 17.35 33.94
C ARG A 716 -9.88 18.41 34.90
N GLN A 717 -10.67 19.45 35.18
CA GLN A 717 -10.30 20.47 36.17
C GLN A 717 -10.20 19.90 37.59
N ALA A 718 -11.21 19.13 38.03
CA ALA A 718 -11.21 18.52 39.36
C ALA A 718 -10.02 17.56 39.55
N LEU A 719 -9.71 16.74 38.54
CA LEU A 719 -8.53 15.86 38.55
C LEU A 719 -7.20 16.65 38.58
N TYR A 720 -7.16 17.82 37.93
CA TYR A 720 -5.99 18.70 37.91
C TYR A 720 -5.76 19.40 39.26
N GLU A 721 -6.84 19.78 39.95
CA GLU A 721 -6.80 20.40 41.27
C GLU A 721 -6.46 19.40 42.38
N ASP A 722 -6.88 18.13 42.25
CA ASP A 722 -6.64 17.08 43.24
C ASP A 722 -5.22 16.47 43.17
N HIS A 723 -4.56 16.49 41.99
CA HIS A 723 -3.23 15.87 41.80
C HIS A 723 -2.20 16.85 41.21
N SER A 724 -1.51 17.58 42.10
CA SER A 724 -0.42 18.52 41.75
C SER A 724 0.91 17.85 41.34
N GLN A 725 0.99 16.51 41.23
CA GLN A 725 2.16 15.80 40.69
C GLN A 725 1.75 14.62 39.79
N ALA A 726 2.02 14.76 38.49
CA ALA A 726 2.00 13.75 37.42
C ALA A 726 0.68 13.00 37.18
N LEU A 727 -0.05 13.40 36.14
CA LEU A 727 -1.15 12.62 35.53
C LEU A 727 -0.64 11.25 35.03
N PRO A 728 -1.13 10.11 35.56
CA PRO A 728 -1.07 8.84 34.84
C PRO A 728 -2.20 8.80 33.81
N ASP A 729 -1.88 8.44 32.58
CA ASP A 729 -2.87 8.20 31.53
C ASP A 729 -3.91 7.15 31.98
N ALA A 730 -5.19 7.51 31.85
CA ALA A 730 -6.38 6.68 32.05
C ALA A 730 -6.60 6.09 33.45
N LEU A 731 -7.06 6.92 34.40
CA LEU A 731 -7.72 6.43 35.61
C LEU A 731 -9.13 5.92 35.27
N ASN A 732 -9.39 4.65 35.55
CA ASN A 732 -10.75 4.18 35.84
C ASN A 732 -11.13 4.77 37.20
N GLY A 733 -12.12 5.66 37.24
CA GLY A 733 -12.63 6.29 38.47
C GLY A 733 -14.14 6.43 38.41
N GLU A 734 -14.76 6.49 39.59
CA GLU A 734 -16.20 6.71 39.70
C GLU A 734 -16.47 8.22 39.84
N VAL A 735 -17.49 8.69 39.14
CA VAL A 735 -17.88 10.11 39.16
C VAL A 735 -19.31 10.19 39.63
N VAL A 736 -19.53 10.92 40.72
CA VAL A 736 -20.87 11.21 41.20
C VAL A 736 -21.42 12.41 40.42
N VAL A 737 -22.53 12.18 39.73
CA VAL A 737 -23.25 13.18 38.95
C VAL A 737 -24.66 13.35 39.49
N ARG A 738 -25.11 14.60 39.56
CA ARG A 738 -26.50 14.95 39.88
C ARG A 738 -27.27 15.22 38.60
N LEU A 739 -28.39 14.55 38.41
CA LEU A 739 -29.32 14.81 37.30
C LEU A 739 -30.23 16.00 37.65
N ASP A 740 -30.44 16.90 36.71
CA ASP A 740 -31.47 17.95 36.82
C ASP A 740 -32.84 17.47 36.32
N ASP A 741 -33.87 18.32 36.42
CA ASP A 741 -35.26 17.97 36.04
C ASP A 741 -35.39 17.58 34.55
N ALA A 742 -34.41 17.94 33.71
CA ALA A 742 -34.32 17.57 32.30
C ALA A 742 -33.41 16.35 32.05
N GLN A 743 -33.02 15.61 33.10
CA GLN A 743 -32.11 14.47 33.06
C GLN A 743 -30.69 14.84 32.57
N VAL A 744 -30.28 16.11 32.68
CA VAL A 744 -28.94 16.54 32.31
C VAL A 744 -28.00 16.35 33.49
N ALA A 745 -26.93 15.57 33.30
CA ALA A 745 -25.94 15.31 34.34
C ALA A 745 -25.04 16.52 34.60
N ARG A 746 -24.94 16.90 35.87
CA ARG A 746 -24.02 17.93 36.39
C ARG A 746 -23.03 17.29 37.35
N PHE A 747 -21.75 17.61 37.15
CA PHE A 747 -20.66 17.11 37.99
C PHE A 747 -20.87 17.53 39.45
N GLN A 748 -20.75 16.56 40.37
CA GLN A 748 -20.88 16.80 41.81
C GLN A 748 -19.54 16.60 42.54
N ARG A 749 -18.91 15.42 42.37
CA ARG A 749 -17.61 15.10 42.95
C ARG A 749 -16.98 13.87 42.27
N LEU A 750 -15.67 13.68 42.49
CA LEU A 750 -14.97 12.42 42.27
C LEU A 750 -15.17 11.53 43.51
N ASP A 751 -15.29 10.22 43.32
CA ASP A 751 -15.46 9.23 44.42
C ASP A 751 -14.17 8.43 44.68
#